data_AF-A0A8T7MEP3-F1
#
_entry.id   AF-A0A8T7MEP3-F1
#
_cell.length_a   1.000
_cell.length_b   1.000
_cell.length_c   1.000
_cell.angle_alpha   90.00
_cell.angle_beta   90.00
_cell.angle_gamma   90.00
#
_symmetry.space_group_name_H-M   'P 1'
#
loop_
_entity.id
_entity.type
_entity.pdbx_description
1 polymer ?
#
loop_
_entity_poly.entity_id
_entity_poly.type
_entity_poly.pdbx_seq_one_letter_code
_entity_poly.pdbx_strand_id
1 'polypeptide(L)'
;MEFSIAPQIFEKFPDYCVGGVIAAGIDNRQAGEISYRLLQEAVVAVRPKPSTSEQPPIATWSDISAWQGIAAWREAFRLVGIKPSEYPSSIEALAKRVLRGDELPNINPAVNLSNAVAIKYLLPMGGHDLDQLVGSFEVRLAHATDLFSPPDVKAGDEGRVEHLLPGEPIYVDEAEVRTRRWVWRQGRKARVTPDSRNIFFPIDGFSSLNRAEVEAAASELAALLTAHLDAKCQTFFLDKTQPRVTWNITQAGVETGPITPHQRKSDNQKGGKVDVIIKPAHERDAIDRVLTRAVAEIVTREELEAKLRSGQQLRIKLGIDPTGPRIHIGRSVTLHKLRAFQDLGHQIVLIIGEFTAMIGDASDKDSTRPLLTREQVQRNLENYKAQIGLILDLDKVEWHYNTDWFDKMTLAEMMTKLLPRFTVAQMTGRENFRERLRAGKPVSLQEIMYPIMQAYDSVMIKADVELGGTDQLFNIMTGRQLQEMLGQSPQSVLLNEMINGTDGRKMSTSEGNGIYITEEPNKQYGQVMSVIDEQIIPYFQNITRVPEEEIEQMQAEMEGGANPILFKRRLAHTLVEMYHGTAAADAAADYFKHTISEHQVPEDLPEYRLPAGEVALRDLLVTTKLAESKNAAERFIVSGAISINGEKFTAPKGRITLQDGMVLKRGRQYARVRVE
;
A
#
# COMPACT_ATOMS: atom_id res chain seq x y z
N MET A 1 28.04 15.94 -2.85
CA MET A 1 26.81 15.18 -2.56
C MET A 1 26.01 15.93 -1.50
N GLU A 2 24.69 15.83 -1.51
CA GLU A 2 23.79 16.53 -0.59
C GLU A 2 23.01 15.50 0.24
N PHE A 3 22.82 15.81 1.53
CA PHE A 3 21.84 15.16 2.39
C PHE A 3 20.88 16.21 2.91
N SER A 4 19.59 15.92 2.83
CA SER A 4 18.55 16.84 3.31
C SER A 4 17.41 16.12 4.00
N ILE A 5 16.67 16.85 4.82
CA ILE A 5 15.44 16.42 5.47
C ILE A 5 14.32 17.29 4.93
N ALA A 6 13.33 16.66 4.33
CA ALA A 6 12.24 17.36 3.68
C ALA A 6 11.38 18.14 4.71
N PRO A 7 10.86 19.34 4.37
CA PRO A 7 10.04 20.14 5.28
C PRO A 7 8.84 19.39 5.88
N GLN A 8 8.22 18.49 5.10
CA GLN A 8 7.06 17.70 5.52
C GLN A 8 7.39 16.75 6.68
N ILE A 9 8.65 16.35 6.85
CA ILE A 9 9.10 15.59 8.02
C ILE A 9 9.02 16.46 9.27
N PHE A 10 9.52 17.70 9.22
CA PHE A 10 9.45 18.63 10.35
C PHE A 10 8.05 19.18 10.63
N GLU A 11 7.14 19.14 9.66
CA GLU A 11 5.73 19.44 9.89
C GLU A 11 5.07 18.38 10.79
N LYS A 12 5.42 17.10 10.59
CA LYS A 12 4.92 15.98 11.41
C LYS A 12 5.72 15.80 12.70
N PHE A 13 7.03 16.04 12.64
CA PHE A 13 7.99 15.80 13.71
C PHE A 13 8.90 17.03 13.88
N PRO A 14 8.41 18.12 14.52
CA PRO A 14 9.14 19.39 14.61
C PRO A 14 10.52 19.30 15.24
N ASP A 15 10.67 18.36 16.18
CA ASP A 15 11.91 18.14 16.92
C ASP A 15 12.79 17.05 16.30
N TYR A 16 12.43 16.46 15.16
CA TYR A 16 13.29 15.45 14.53
C TYR A 16 14.67 16.05 14.23
N CYS A 17 15.73 15.30 14.50
CA CYS A 17 17.09 15.68 14.18
C CYS A 17 17.93 14.50 13.70
N VAL A 18 19.01 14.80 12.98
CA VAL A 18 19.97 13.81 12.51
C VAL A 18 21.39 14.28 12.82
N GLY A 19 22.10 13.52 13.65
CA GLY A 19 23.55 13.58 13.73
C GLY A 19 24.13 12.80 12.56
N GLY A 20 25.13 13.34 11.88
CA GLY A 20 25.73 12.69 10.74
C GLY A 20 27.22 12.47 10.92
N VAL A 21 27.71 11.30 10.50
CA VAL A 21 29.15 11.03 10.32
C VAL A 21 29.38 10.62 8.88
N ILE A 22 30.17 11.41 8.14
CA ILE A 22 30.70 10.99 6.84
C ILE A 22 32.11 10.49 7.08
N ALA A 23 32.39 9.26 6.70
CA ALA A 23 33.68 8.63 6.83
C ALA A 23 34.19 8.20 5.46
N ALA A 24 35.34 8.73 5.05
CA ALA A 24 35.94 8.46 3.76
C ALA A 24 37.23 7.64 3.89
N GLY A 25 37.47 6.79 2.88
CA GLY A 25 38.69 5.99 2.79
C GLY A 25 38.78 4.84 3.78
N ILE A 26 37.64 4.35 4.30
CA ILE A 26 37.58 3.18 5.18
C ILE A 26 38.12 1.94 4.45
N ASP A 27 38.95 1.16 5.15
CA ASP A 27 39.24 -0.22 4.76
C ASP A 27 38.41 -1.20 5.58
N ASN A 28 37.28 -1.62 4.99
CA ASN A 28 36.31 -2.46 5.67
C ASN A 28 36.60 -3.97 5.54
N ARG A 29 37.74 -4.33 4.94
CA ARG A 29 38.20 -5.73 4.79
C ARG A 29 39.15 -6.16 5.91
N GLN A 30 39.61 -5.24 6.74
CA GLN A 30 40.52 -5.53 7.85
C GLN A 30 39.88 -6.54 8.82
N ALA A 31 40.73 -7.36 9.45
CA ALA A 31 40.28 -8.32 10.45
C ALA A 31 39.57 -7.58 11.59
N GLY A 32 38.27 -7.83 11.74
CA GLY A 32 37.40 -7.06 12.62
C GLY A 32 37.54 -7.35 14.12
N GLU A 33 38.64 -7.94 14.61
CA GLU A 33 38.77 -8.38 16.01
C GLU A 33 38.53 -7.24 17.01
N ILE A 34 39.13 -6.07 16.79
CA ILE A 34 38.95 -4.90 17.67
C ILE A 34 37.52 -4.38 17.59
N SER A 35 36.99 -4.19 16.38
CA SER A 35 35.62 -3.70 16.16
C SER A 35 34.57 -4.64 16.78
N TYR A 36 34.79 -5.96 16.69
CA TYR A 36 33.92 -6.97 17.23
C TYR A 36 34.02 -7.00 18.76
N ARG A 37 35.23 -6.87 19.33
CA ARG A 37 35.41 -6.74 20.77
C ARG A 37 34.66 -5.52 21.32
N LEU A 38 34.77 -4.36 20.68
CA LEU A 38 34.04 -3.14 21.08
C LEU A 38 32.52 -3.33 21.00
N LEU A 39 32.03 -4.03 19.98
CA LEU A 39 30.61 -4.42 19.90
C LEU A 39 30.22 -5.29 21.09
N GLN A 40 31.01 -6.30 21.45
CA GLN A 40 30.73 -7.16 22.61
C GLN A 40 30.80 -6.37 23.94
N GLU A 41 31.74 -5.44 24.08
CA GLU A 41 31.83 -4.57 25.26
C GLU A 41 30.58 -3.69 25.40
N ALA A 42 30.07 -3.11 24.31
CA ALA A 42 28.82 -2.34 24.31
C ALA A 42 27.60 -3.22 24.67
N VAL A 43 27.53 -4.44 24.12
CA VAL A 43 26.50 -5.44 24.47
C VAL A 43 26.53 -5.76 25.97
N VAL A 44 27.71 -5.97 26.54
CA VAL A 44 27.87 -6.24 27.98
C VAL A 44 27.53 -5.01 28.82
N ALA A 45 27.84 -3.81 28.35
CA ALA A 45 27.55 -2.57 29.08
C ALA A 45 26.04 -2.29 29.21
N VAL A 46 25.23 -2.74 28.25
CA VAL A 46 23.76 -2.58 28.23
C VAL A 46 23.04 -3.76 28.91
N ARG A 47 23.71 -4.89 29.15
CA ARG A 47 23.17 -5.94 30.03
C ARG A 47 23.02 -5.40 31.46
N PRO A 48 21.92 -5.71 32.16
CA PRO A 48 21.63 -5.11 33.47
C PRO A 48 22.81 -5.32 34.44
N LYS A 49 23.43 -4.20 34.84
CA LYS A 49 24.35 -4.18 35.98
C LYS A 49 23.55 -3.99 37.28
N PRO A 50 23.93 -4.64 38.38
CA PRO A 50 23.29 -4.39 39.67
C PRO A 50 23.51 -2.94 40.12
N SER A 51 22.43 -2.15 40.07
CA SER A 51 22.04 -1.05 40.96
C SER A 51 23.16 -0.12 41.47
N THR A 52 23.55 0.89 40.68
CA THR A 52 24.15 2.15 41.21
C THR A 52 23.86 3.43 40.40
N SER A 53 23.03 3.43 39.34
CA SER A 53 22.68 4.66 38.60
C SER A 53 21.18 4.96 38.63
N GLU A 54 20.82 6.25 38.56
CA GLU A 54 19.46 6.80 38.68
C GLU A 54 18.46 6.36 37.59
N GLN A 55 18.86 5.43 36.71
CA GLN A 55 17.97 4.81 35.74
C GLN A 55 17.77 3.33 36.10
N PRO A 56 16.52 2.85 36.21
CA PRO A 56 16.25 1.48 36.60
C PRO A 56 16.92 0.50 35.62
N PRO A 57 17.53 -0.60 36.09
CA PRO A 57 18.10 -1.60 35.20
C PRO A 57 17.01 -2.16 34.29
N ILE A 58 17.29 -2.28 32.99
CA ILE A 58 16.39 -2.90 32.01
C ILE A 58 16.31 -4.39 32.34
N ALA A 59 15.27 -4.81 33.06
CA ALA A 59 15.13 -6.17 33.59
C ALA A 59 14.36 -7.10 32.64
N THR A 60 13.47 -6.56 31.78
CA THR A 60 12.56 -7.34 30.93
C THR A 60 12.19 -6.66 29.60
N TRP A 61 11.54 -7.41 28.70
CA TRP A 61 11.01 -6.94 27.40
C TRP A 61 10.03 -5.76 27.49
N SER A 62 9.23 -5.68 28.57
CA SER A 62 8.32 -4.56 28.80
C SER A 62 9.07 -3.25 29.11
N ASP A 63 10.27 -3.34 29.68
CA ASP A 63 11.00 -2.18 30.18
C ASP A 63 11.70 -1.42 29.05
N ILE A 64 12.23 -2.13 28.05
CA ILE A 64 12.94 -1.49 26.91
C ILE A 64 11.99 -0.70 25.99
N SER A 65 10.75 -1.16 25.83
CA SER A 65 9.75 -0.46 25.00
C SER A 65 9.24 0.83 25.65
N ALA A 66 9.40 0.96 26.98
CA ALA A 66 9.03 2.13 27.76
C ALA A 66 10.20 3.11 27.95
N TRP A 67 11.42 2.73 27.57
CA TRP A 67 12.57 3.60 27.66
C TRP A 67 12.41 4.82 26.75
N GLN A 68 12.67 6.02 27.27
CA GLN A 68 12.18 7.27 26.70
C GLN A 68 12.56 7.46 25.22
N GLY A 69 13.81 7.12 24.86
CA GLY A 69 14.29 7.16 23.47
C GLY A 69 13.53 6.22 22.54
N ILE A 70 13.25 4.98 22.98
CA ILE A 70 12.50 4.00 22.20
C ILE A 70 11.01 4.33 22.16
N ALA A 71 10.43 4.77 23.27
CA ALA A 71 9.03 5.16 23.36
C ALA A 71 8.70 6.32 22.40
N ALA A 72 9.61 7.30 22.26
CA ALA A 72 9.48 8.37 21.29
C ALA A 72 9.38 7.84 19.85
N TRP A 73 10.23 6.88 19.47
CA TRP A 73 10.16 6.23 18.16
C TRP A 73 8.87 5.43 17.95
N ARG A 74 8.41 4.70 18.99
CA ARG A 74 7.16 3.96 18.93
C ARG A 74 5.96 4.89 18.72
N GLU A 75 5.97 6.06 19.35
CA GLU A 75 4.92 7.07 19.15
C GLU A 75 5.02 7.71 17.77
N ALA A 76 6.21 8.10 17.36
CA ALA A 76 6.43 8.68 16.04
C ALA A 76 5.98 7.72 14.91
N PHE A 77 6.21 6.42 15.07
CA PHE A 77 5.73 5.38 14.15
C PHE A 77 4.19 5.33 14.10
N ARG A 78 3.50 5.40 15.25
CA ARG A 78 2.03 5.40 15.29
C ARG A 78 1.43 6.59 14.54
N LEU A 79 2.03 7.78 14.67
CA LEU A 79 1.56 9.01 14.02
C LEU A 79 1.58 8.94 12.48
N VAL A 80 2.42 8.08 11.90
CA VAL A 80 2.49 7.83 10.46
C VAL A 80 1.92 6.46 10.07
N GLY A 81 1.12 5.84 10.94
CA GLY A 81 0.43 4.59 10.66
C GLY A 81 1.31 3.33 10.66
N ILE A 82 2.57 3.44 11.13
CA ILE A 82 3.48 2.30 11.28
C ILE A 82 3.21 1.63 12.62
N LYS A 83 2.96 0.32 12.62
CA LYS A 83 2.76 -0.46 13.85
C LYS A 83 4.11 -0.81 14.50
N PRO A 84 4.52 -0.19 15.62
CA PRO A 84 5.85 -0.41 16.21
C PRO A 84 6.04 -1.81 16.83
N SER A 85 4.97 -2.59 17.02
CA SER A 85 5.06 -3.99 17.43
C SER A 85 5.48 -4.91 16.28
N GLU A 86 5.14 -4.54 15.04
CA GLU A 86 5.42 -5.30 13.83
C GLU A 86 6.71 -4.80 13.15
N TYR A 87 6.92 -3.48 13.21
CA TYR A 87 8.06 -2.78 12.62
C TYR A 87 8.77 -1.95 13.73
N PRO A 88 9.57 -2.58 14.60
CA PRO A 88 10.32 -1.83 15.64
C PRO A 88 11.39 -0.95 14.99
N SER A 89 11.80 0.16 15.63
CA SER A 89 12.97 0.91 15.15
C SER A 89 14.24 0.03 15.17
N SER A 90 15.25 0.37 14.37
CA SER A 90 16.50 -0.40 14.30
C SER A 90 17.12 -0.61 15.69
N ILE A 91 17.12 0.44 16.52
CA ILE A 91 17.64 0.34 17.88
C ILE A 91 16.77 -0.52 18.81
N GLU A 92 15.45 -0.44 18.70
CA GLU A 92 14.55 -1.30 19.48
C GLU A 92 14.78 -2.78 19.12
N ALA A 93 14.96 -3.09 17.84
CA ALA A 93 15.28 -4.44 17.37
C ALA A 93 16.64 -4.93 17.89
N LEU A 94 17.66 -4.07 17.85
CA LEU A 94 19.01 -4.38 18.29
C LEU A 94 19.07 -4.60 19.81
N ALA A 95 18.48 -3.69 20.60
CA ALA A 95 18.40 -3.81 22.05
C ALA A 95 17.63 -5.06 22.48
N LYS A 96 16.52 -5.39 21.81
CA LYS A 96 15.76 -6.64 22.06
C LYS A 96 16.57 -7.90 21.77
N ARG A 97 17.48 -7.87 20.80
CA ARG A 97 18.38 -9.00 20.51
C ARG A 97 19.40 -9.17 21.64
N VAL A 98 20.02 -8.08 22.06
CA VAL A 98 20.96 -8.06 23.20
C VAL A 98 20.32 -8.57 24.49
N LEU A 99 19.13 -8.08 24.83
CA LEU A 99 18.40 -8.46 26.05
C LEU A 99 17.93 -9.91 26.06
N ARG A 100 17.73 -10.53 24.89
CA ARG A 100 17.43 -11.97 24.76
C ARG A 100 18.66 -12.86 24.97
N GLY A 101 19.85 -12.27 25.06
CA GLY A 101 21.10 -13.00 25.14
C GLY A 101 21.61 -13.48 23.78
N ASP A 102 21.00 -13.06 22.68
CA ASP A 102 21.44 -13.40 21.32
C ASP A 102 22.79 -12.71 21.03
N GLU A 103 23.70 -13.41 20.36
CA GLU A 103 24.91 -12.78 19.82
C GLU A 103 24.55 -11.86 18.64
N LEU A 104 25.20 -10.69 18.62
CA LEU A 104 25.14 -9.80 17.46
C LEU A 104 26.10 -10.28 16.39
N PRO A 105 25.68 -10.31 15.12
CA PRO A 105 26.52 -10.82 14.05
C PRO A 105 27.73 -9.90 13.83
N ASN A 106 28.90 -10.50 13.68
CA ASN A 106 30.09 -9.82 13.19
C ASN A 106 29.96 -9.60 11.67
N ILE A 107 29.55 -8.41 11.23
CA ILE A 107 29.26 -8.15 9.81
C ILE A 107 30.51 -7.65 9.08
N ASN A 108 31.03 -6.52 9.51
CA ASN A 108 32.28 -5.90 9.06
C ASN A 108 32.67 -4.81 10.08
N PRO A 109 33.93 -4.35 10.08
CA PRO A 109 34.40 -3.41 11.10
C PRO A 109 33.56 -2.13 11.24
N ALA A 110 33.18 -1.50 10.13
CA ALA A 110 32.40 -0.26 10.16
C ALA A 110 31.01 -0.47 10.79
N VAL A 111 30.31 -1.55 10.39
CA VAL A 111 28.99 -1.91 10.94
C VAL A 111 29.09 -2.33 12.41
N ASN A 112 30.17 -3.00 12.82
CA ASN A 112 30.37 -3.37 14.21
C ASN A 112 30.54 -2.13 15.10
N LEU A 113 31.35 -1.15 14.66
CA LEU A 113 31.55 0.10 15.40
C LEU A 113 30.25 0.91 15.47
N SER A 114 29.51 1.05 14.35
CA SER A 114 28.23 1.76 14.37
C SER A 114 27.22 1.10 15.29
N ASN A 115 27.12 -0.24 15.29
CA ASN A 115 26.24 -0.97 16.19
C ASN A 115 26.67 -0.84 17.67
N ALA A 116 27.98 -0.80 17.96
CA ALA A 116 28.48 -0.59 19.31
C ALA A 116 28.04 0.77 19.87
N VAL A 117 28.21 1.84 19.08
CA VAL A 117 27.76 3.18 19.44
C VAL A 117 26.24 3.27 19.52
N ALA A 118 25.51 2.66 18.57
CA ALA A 118 24.05 2.59 18.58
C ALA A 118 23.51 1.97 19.87
N ILE A 119 24.11 0.88 20.34
CA ILE A 119 23.73 0.22 21.60
C ILE A 119 24.08 1.07 22.81
N LYS A 120 25.28 1.66 22.84
CA LYS A 120 25.76 2.48 23.96
C LYS A 120 24.85 3.68 24.23
N TYR A 121 24.44 4.37 23.17
CA TYR A 121 23.59 5.56 23.25
C TYR A 121 22.09 5.23 23.10
N LEU A 122 21.78 3.99 22.72
CA LEU A 122 20.45 3.52 22.38
C LEU A 122 19.72 4.48 21.41
N LEU A 123 20.41 4.82 20.31
CA LEU A 123 19.87 5.62 19.20
C LEU A 123 19.79 4.77 17.92
N PRO A 124 18.77 4.97 17.06
CA PRO A 124 18.78 4.41 15.72
C PRO A 124 19.97 4.97 14.93
N MET A 125 20.74 4.08 14.31
CA MET A 125 21.85 4.44 13.43
C MET A 125 21.76 3.65 12.13
N GLY A 126 21.88 4.35 11.01
CA GLY A 126 22.03 3.75 9.68
C GLY A 126 23.49 3.68 9.25
N GLY A 127 23.74 3.07 8.10
CA GLY A 127 25.05 3.12 7.44
C GLY A 127 24.86 2.96 5.94
N HIS A 128 25.14 4.02 5.18
CA HIS A 128 24.87 4.09 3.75
C HIS A 128 26.18 4.18 2.97
N ASP A 129 26.40 3.23 2.07
CA ASP A 129 27.54 3.25 1.17
C ASP A 129 27.41 4.41 0.17
N LEU A 130 28.23 5.44 0.34
CA LEU A 130 28.23 6.66 -0.47
C LEU A 130 28.68 6.38 -1.89
N ASP A 131 29.48 5.33 -2.12
CA ASP A 131 29.94 4.95 -3.46
C ASP A 131 28.80 4.34 -4.30
N GLN A 132 27.71 3.93 -3.65
CA GLN A 132 26.51 3.35 -4.27
C GLN A 132 25.32 4.31 -4.30
N LEU A 133 25.46 5.52 -3.74
CA LEU A 133 24.42 6.54 -3.79
C LEU A 133 24.36 7.21 -5.15
N VAL A 134 23.14 7.52 -5.58
CA VAL A 134 22.83 8.19 -6.85
C VAL A 134 22.24 9.55 -6.51
N GLY A 135 22.97 10.62 -6.87
CA GLY A 135 22.50 11.99 -6.73
C GLY A 135 22.32 12.45 -5.28
N SER A 136 21.26 13.20 -5.03
CA SER A 136 20.90 13.71 -3.70
C SER A 136 20.33 12.63 -2.80
N PHE A 137 20.70 12.66 -1.51
CA PHE A 137 20.16 11.78 -0.48
C PHE A 137 19.20 12.55 0.43
N GLU A 138 18.04 11.99 0.74
CA GLU A 138 16.98 12.72 1.44
C GLU A 138 16.21 11.84 2.43
N VAL A 139 15.78 12.44 3.54
CA VAL A 139 14.68 11.91 4.35
C VAL A 139 13.40 12.62 3.97
N ARG A 140 12.45 11.90 3.38
CA ARG A 140 11.13 12.44 3.00
C ARG A 140 10.02 11.41 3.20
N LEU A 141 8.78 11.82 2.99
CA LEU A 141 7.66 10.89 2.93
C LEU A 141 7.71 10.12 1.62
N ALA A 142 7.40 8.83 1.68
CA ALA A 142 7.35 7.96 0.52
C ALA A 142 6.24 8.40 -0.44
N HIS A 143 6.54 8.30 -1.73
CA HIS A 143 5.63 8.44 -2.84
C HIS A 143 5.27 7.04 -3.35
N ALA A 144 4.14 6.91 -4.07
CA ALA A 144 3.72 5.63 -4.63
C ALA A 144 4.74 5.02 -5.62
N THR A 145 5.57 5.87 -6.23
CA THR A 145 6.61 5.49 -7.20
C THR A 145 7.92 5.08 -6.55
N ASP A 146 8.08 5.24 -5.25
CA ASP A 146 9.30 4.86 -4.57
C ASP A 146 9.46 3.35 -4.57
N LEU A 147 10.68 2.89 -4.88
CA LEU A 147 11.04 1.48 -4.96
C LEU A 147 11.98 1.12 -3.82
N PHE A 148 11.71 0.03 -3.11
CA PHE A 148 12.62 -0.49 -2.09
C PHE A 148 13.12 -1.88 -2.48
N SER A 149 14.43 -2.07 -2.68
CA SER A 149 15.01 -3.39 -2.87
C SER A 149 15.24 -4.07 -1.50
N PRO A 150 14.45 -5.09 -1.09
CA PRO A 150 14.63 -5.71 0.21
C PRO A 150 15.98 -6.42 0.33
N PRO A 151 16.60 -6.43 1.53
CA PRO A 151 17.92 -7.01 1.76
C PRO A 151 17.93 -8.54 1.66
N ASP A 152 16.80 -9.18 1.96
CA ASP A 152 16.65 -10.64 2.00
C ASP A 152 15.94 -11.13 0.74
N VAL A 153 16.73 -11.43 -0.28
CA VAL A 153 16.26 -11.97 -1.56
C VAL A 153 16.99 -13.26 -1.85
N LYS A 154 16.24 -14.27 -2.27
CA LYS A 154 16.81 -15.55 -2.65
C LYS A 154 17.66 -15.37 -3.91
N ALA A 155 18.71 -16.17 -4.06
CA ALA A 155 19.49 -16.19 -5.30
C ALA A 155 18.55 -16.36 -6.51
N GLY A 156 18.67 -15.49 -7.52
CA GLY A 156 17.77 -15.41 -8.67
C GLY A 156 16.58 -14.44 -8.54
N ASP A 157 16.38 -13.80 -7.39
CA ASP A 157 15.35 -12.76 -7.15
C ASP A 157 15.99 -11.37 -6.94
N GLU A 158 17.15 -11.15 -7.55
CA GLU A 158 17.96 -9.94 -7.39
C GLU A 158 17.26 -8.69 -7.94
N GLY A 159 16.22 -8.84 -8.75
CA GLY A 159 15.40 -7.73 -9.25
C GLY A 159 14.22 -7.33 -8.37
N ARG A 160 13.92 -8.04 -7.27
CA ARG A 160 12.73 -7.76 -6.45
C ARG A 160 12.76 -6.34 -5.88
N VAL A 161 11.67 -5.63 -6.09
CA VAL A 161 11.36 -4.33 -5.47
C VAL A 161 10.05 -4.44 -4.71
N GLU A 162 9.96 -3.80 -3.56
CA GLU A 162 8.73 -3.63 -2.78
C GLU A 162 8.20 -2.22 -3.00
N HIS A 163 6.89 -2.10 -3.20
CA HIS A 163 6.20 -0.81 -3.25
C HIS A 163 5.91 -0.30 -1.83
N LEU A 164 6.01 1.01 -1.68
CA LEU A 164 5.80 1.70 -0.43
C LEU A 164 4.39 2.27 -0.35
N LEU A 165 3.87 2.35 0.88
CA LEU A 165 2.63 3.08 1.11
C LEU A 165 2.97 4.58 1.13
N PRO A 166 2.28 5.43 0.34
CA PRO A 166 2.51 6.86 0.39
C PRO A 166 2.38 7.39 1.81
N GLY A 167 3.29 8.29 2.20
CA GLY A 167 3.27 8.91 3.53
C GLY A 167 4.09 8.19 4.62
N GLU A 168 4.71 7.03 4.35
CA GLU A 168 5.69 6.47 5.28
C GLU A 168 7.04 7.23 5.18
N PRO A 169 7.67 7.70 6.27
CA PRO A 169 8.97 8.34 6.18
C PRO A 169 10.04 7.35 5.68
N ILE A 170 10.97 7.82 4.86
CA ILE A 170 12.02 6.99 4.23
C ILE A 170 13.32 7.75 4.08
N TYR A 171 14.43 7.00 4.07
CA TYR A 171 15.68 7.47 3.46
C TYR A 171 15.71 7.03 2.00
N VAL A 172 15.97 7.96 1.10
CA VAL A 172 15.88 7.74 -0.35
C VAL A 172 16.94 8.56 -1.06
N ASP A 173 17.48 8.03 -2.15
CA ASP A 173 18.25 8.83 -3.09
C ASP A 173 17.53 8.89 -4.44
N GLU A 174 18.17 9.48 -5.46
CA GLU A 174 17.52 9.65 -6.77
C GLU A 174 17.23 8.32 -7.50
N ALA A 175 17.77 7.19 -7.03
CA ALA A 175 17.57 5.89 -7.64
C ALA A 175 16.54 5.02 -6.89
N GLU A 176 16.65 4.91 -5.56
CA GLU A 176 15.74 4.02 -4.79
C GLU A 176 15.69 4.35 -3.30
N VAL A 177 14.69 3.79 -2.62
CA VAL A 177 14.60 3.82 -1.17
C VAL A 177 15.74 3.03 -0.54
N ARG A 178 16.53 3.73 0.27
CA ARG A 178 17.68 3.18 0.98
C ARG A 178 17.30 2.62 2.34
N THR A 179 16.33 3.23 3.04
CA THR A 179 15.76 2.69 4.29
C THR A 179 14.25 2.93 4.31
N ARG A 180 13.49 1.86 4.52
CA ARG A 180 12.03 1.86 4.59
C ARG A 180 11.52 1.98 6.04
N ARG A 181 10.34 2.58 6.21
CA ARG A 181 9.69 2.82 7.53
C ARG A 181 10.65 3.55 8.46
N TRP A 182 11.21 4.61 7.91
CA TRP A 182 12.12 5.57 8.53
C TRP A 182 13.45 4.96 8.94
N VAL A 183 13.45 4.12 9.97
CA VAL A 183 14.65 3.53 10.59
C VAL A 183 14.49 2.02 10.83
N TRP A 184 13.54 1.36 10.15
CA TRP A 184 13.26 -0.07 10.37
C TRP A 184 14.11 -1.00 9.51
N ARG A 185 14.07 -0.87 8.17
CA ARG A 185 14.68 -1.86 7.27
C ARG A 185 15.45 -1.20 6.15
N GLN A 186 16.75 -1.48 6.12
CA GLN A 186 17.67 -1.02 5.09
C GLN A 186 17.57 -1.88 3.82
N GLY A 187 17.64 -1.25 2.66
CA GLY A 187 17.57 -1.90 1.35
C GLY A 187 18.91 -2.52 0.95
N ARG A 188 18.87 -3.49 0.04
CA ARG A 188 20.05 -4.26 -0.39
C ARG A 188 21.17 -3.36 -0.92
N LYS A 189 20.86 -2.42 -1.80
CA LYS A 189 21.86 -1.53 -2.43
C LYS A 189 22.35 -0.42 -1.50
N ALA A 190 21.73 -0.25 -0.33
CA ALA A 190 22.16 0.72 0.68
C ALA A 190 23.15 0.13 1.68
N ARG A 191 23.35 -1.20 1.67
CA ARG A 191 24.09 -1.92 2.71
C ARG A 191 25.59 -1.64 2.62
N VAL A 192 26.20 -1.37 3.77
CA VAL A 192 27.66 -1.38 3.92
C VAL A 192 28.18 -2.81 3.74
N THR A 193 29.07 -2.98 2.76
CA THR A 193 29.74 -4.24 2.44
C THR A 193 31.21 -4.17 2.84
N PRO A 194 31.95 -5.30 2.83
CA PRO A 194 33.41 -5.27 2.99
C PRO A 194 34.13 -4.39 1.95
N ASP A 195 33.49 -4.06 0.83
CA ASP A 195 34.07 -3.25 -0.24
C ASP A 195 33.75 -1.75 -0.13
N SER A 196 32.84 -1.37 0.77
CA SER A 196 32.45 0.01 0.99
C SER A 196 33.61 0.82 1.58
N ARG A 197 33.95 1.94 0.95
CA ARG A 197 35.07 2.82 1.37
C ARG A 197 34.61 4.15 1.91
N ASN A 198 33.53 4.68 1.36
CA ASN A 198 32.95 5.95 1.77
C ASN A 198 31.56 5.68 2.33
N ILE A 199 31.32 6.02 3.60
CA ILE A 199 30.08 5.66 4.29
C ILE A 199 29.51 6.89 5.00
N PHE A 200 28.20 7.06 4.90
CA PHE A 200 27.44 8.02 5.71
C PHE A 200 26.64 7.27 6.77
N PHE A 201 26.84 7.66 8.04
CA PHE A 201 26.12 7.15 9.19
C PHE A 201 25.15 8.23 9.71
N PRO A 202 23.86 8.18 9.35
CA PRO A 202 22.83 8.96 10.01
C PRO A 202 22.53 8.39 11.39
N ILE A 203 22.39 9.28 12.37
CA ILE A 203 22.05 9.00 13.76
C ILE A 203 20.77 9.78 14.07
N ASP A 204 19.64 9.08 14.03
CA ASP A 204 18.32 9.68 14.14
C ASP A 204 17.94 9.95 15.60
N GLY A 205 17.36 11.12 15.87
CA GLY A 205 16.89 11.48 17.20
C GLY A 205 15.79 12.53 17.20
N PHE A 206 15.50 13.03 18.40
CA PHE A 206 14.59 14.14 18.63
C PHE A 206 15.32 15.18 19.48
N SER A 207 15.54 16.39 18.95
CA SER A 207 16.35 17.44 19.57
C SER A 207 15.85 17.86 20.94
N SER A 208 14.54 17.77 21.19
CA SER A 208 13.92 18.03 22.50
C SER A 208 14.18 16.93 23.53
N LEU A 209 14.62 15.75 23.09
CA LEU A 209 14.82 14.58 23.92
C LEU A 209 16.28 14.18 24.09
N ASN A 210 17.03 14.06 22.99
CA ASN A 210 18.32 13.37 22.97
C ASN A 210 19.36 14.03 22.04
N ARG A 211 19.32 15.36 21.88
CA ARG A 211 20.30 16.11 21.08
C ARG A 211 21.73 15.82 21.50
N ALA A 212 22.01 15.89 22.80
CA ALA A 212 23.36 15.73 23.34
C ALA A 212 23.90 14.32 23.07
N GLU A 213 23.04 13.30 23.20
CA GLU A 213 23.37 11.91 22.90
C GLU A 213 23.62 11.71 21.40
N VAL A 214 22.83 12.34 20.52
CA VAL A 214 23.04 12.29 19.07
C VAL A 214 24.38 12.90 18.67
N GLU A 215 24.72 14.08 19.21
CA GLU A 215 26.00 14.75 18.96
C GLU A 215 27.18 13.95 19.53
N ALA A 216 27.04 13.42 20.75
CA ALA A 216 28.06 12.59 21.39
C ALA A 216 28.29 11.28 20.63
N ALA A 217 27.23 10.61 20.19
CA ALA A 217 27.32 9.40 19.39
C ALA A 217 28.02 9.65 18.04
N ALA A 218 27.71 10.77 17.37
CA ALA A 218 28.38 11.14 16.13
C ALA A 218 29.89 11.36 16.36
N SER A 219 30.24 12.09 17.41
CA SER A 219 31.64 12.34 17.77
C SER A 219 32.40 11.06 18.13
N GLU A 220 31.78 10.17 18.90
CA GLU A 220 32.41 8.90 19.30
C GLU A 220 32.58 7.96 18.12
N LEU A 221 31.56 7.83 17.26
CA LEU A 221 31.65 7.00 16.06
C LEU A 221 32.75 7.51 15.12
N ALA A 222 32.84 8.82 14.90
CA ALA A 222 33.91 9.42 14.11
C ALA A 222 35.30 9.11 14.68
N ALA A 223 35.47 9.21 16.01
CA ALA A 223 36.72 8.89 16.68
C ALA A 223 37.10 7.41 16.53
N LEU A 224 36.14 6.49 16.69
CA LEU A 224 36.36 5.05 16.53
C LEU A 224 36.70 4.67 15.10
N LEU A 225 35.99 5.23 14.11
CA LEU A 225 36.27 4.99 12.68
C LEU A 225 37.65 5.51 12.29
N THR A 226 38.04 6.68 12.81
CA THR A 226 39.39 7.24 12.58
C THR A 226 40.46 6.38 13.22
N ALA A 227 40.27 5.96 14.47
CA ALA A 227 41.27 5.23 15.24
C ALA A 227 41.47 3.78 14.80
N HIS A 228 40.44 3.14 14.25
CA HIS A 228 40.44 1.70 13.96
C HIS A 228 40.32 1.35 12.49
N LEU A 229 39.93 2.28 11.62
CA LEU A 229 39.79 2.06 10.18
C LEU A 229 40.46 3.15 9.33
N ASP A 230 41.31 3.97 9.95
CA ASP A 230 42.03 5.10 9.34
C ASP A 230 41.10 6.06 8.55
N ALA A 231 39.83 6.12 8.97
CA ALA A 231 38.82 6.85 8.25
C ALA A 231 38.99 8.36 8.43
N LYS A 232 38.85 9.11 7.34
CA LYS A 232 38.76 10.58 7.41
C LYS A 232 37.30 10.94 7.66
N CYS A 233 37.01 11.35 8.90
CA CYS A 233 35.65 11.59 9.34
C CYS A 233 35.30 13.07 9.43
N GLN A 234 34.07 13.42 9.06
CA GLN A 234 33.47 14.72 9.33
C GLN A 234 32.10 14.51 9.96
N THR A 235 31.82 15.25 11.03
CA THR A 235 30.52 15.22 11.70
C THR A 235 29.71 16.48 11.39
N PHE A 236 28.38 16.36 11.49
CA PHE A 236 27.44 17.46 11.39
C PHE A 236 26.16 17.14 12.16
N PHE A 237 25.31 18.15 12.34
CA PHE A 237 23.99 18.02 12.97
C PHE A 237 22.95 18.75 12.13
N LEU A 238 21.83 18.09 11.84
CA LEU A 238 20.69 18.65 11.13
C LEU A 238 19.44 18.68 12.01
N ASP A 239 18.71 19.78 11.91
CA ASP A 239 17.39 19.96 12.51
C ASP A 239 16.55 20.88 11.62
N LYS A 240 15.38 21.32 12.10
CA LYS A 240 14.49 22.21 11.36
C LYS A 240 15.15 23.53 10.94
N THR A 241 16.13 24.02 11.70
CA THR A 241 16.84 25.28 11.42
C THR A 241 17.94 25.10 10.38
N GLN A 242 18.55 23.91 10.34
CA GLN A 242 19.56 23.53 9.37
C GLN A 242 19.22 22.14 8.80
N PRO A 243 18.28 22.03 7.84
CA PRO A 243 17.73 20.75 7.41
C PRO A 243 18.57 20.06 6.32
N ARG A 244 19.75 20.60 5.98
CA ARG A 244 20.57 20.09 4.88
C ARG A 244 22.05 20.29 5.12
N VAL A 245 22.85 19.45 4.48
CA VAL A 245 24.31 19.57 4.41
C VAL A 245 24.78 19.11 3.05
N THR A 246 25.85 19.73 2.56
CA THR A 246 26.65 19.18 1.47
C THR A 246 28.02 18.81 1.93
N TRP A 247 28.56 17.79 1.29
CA TRP A 247 29.94 17.40 1.45
C TRP A 247 30.59 17.08 0.11
N ASN A 248 31.91 17.16 0.13
CA ASN A 248 32.77 16.67 -0.92
C ASN A 248 33.81 15.73 -0.31
N ILE A 249 34.06 14.59 -0.99
CA ILE A 249 35.11 13.66 -0.62
C ILE A 249 36.30 13.93 -1.53
N THR A 250 37.39 14.40 -0.95
CA THR A 250 38.64 14.71 -1.65
C THR A 250 39.76 13.75 -1.21
N GLN A 251 40.90 13.79 -1.92
CA GLN A 251 42.10 13.08 -1.43
C GLN A 251 42.56 13.59 -0.06
N ALA A 252 42.28 14.86 0.28
CA ALA A 252 42.63 15.46 1.56
C ALA A 252 41.71 15.00 2.70
N GLY A 253 40.44 14.72 2.43
CA GLY A 253 39.46 14.24 3.41
C GLY A 253 38.03 14.58 3.03
N VAL A 254 37.17 14.70 4.04
CA VAL A 254 35.77 15.12 3.86
C VAL A 254 35.66 16.59 4.21
N GLU A 255 35.13 17.40 3.29
CA GLU A 255 34.83 18.81 3.54
C GLU A 255 33.31 18.99 3.54
N THR A 256 32.74 19.43 4.66
CA THR A 256 31.34 19.85 4.74
C THR A 256 31.23 21.36 4.57
N GLY A 257 30.18 21.81 3.88
CA GLY A 257 29.93 23.23 3.65
C GLY A 257 28.46 23.60 3.87
N PRO A 258 28.16 24.81 4.38
CA PRO A 258 26.81 25.35 4.35
C PRO A 258 26.46 25.78 2.91
N ILE A 259 25.22 25.51 2.47
CA ILE A 259 24.68 26.07 1.22
C ILE A 259 23.82 27.30 1.52
N THR A 260 24.12 28.40 0.84
CA THR A 260 23.22 29.55 0.66
C THR A 260 22.19 29.24 -0.45
N PRO A 261 20.96 29.75 -0.35
CA PRO A 261 19.85 29.31 -1.20
C PRO A 261 20.14 29.57 -2.68
N HIS A 262 20.34 28.51 -3.45
CA HIS A 262 20.28 28.61 -4.91
C HIS A 262 18.80 28.72 -5.33
N GLN A 263 18.44 29.93 -5.75
CA GLN A 263 17.28 30.16 -6.59
C GLN A 263 17.42 29.30 -7.84
N ARG A 264 16.54 28.34 -8.06
CA ARG A 264 16.44 27.62 -9.34
C ARG A 264 16.06 28.64 -10.42
N LYS A 265 17.06 29.10 -11.19
CA LYS A 265 16.85 29.67 -12.51
C LYS A 265 16.72 28.54 -13.52
N SER A 266 15.72 28.70 -14.38
CA SER A 266 15.57 27.98 -15.63
C SER A 266 16.89 27.94 -16.41
N ASP A 267 17.35 26.74 -16.77
CA ASP A 267 17.77 26.49 -18.15
C ASP A 267 17.88 24.99 -18.45
N ASN A 268 17.27 24.63 -19.58
CA ASN A 268 17.39 23.37 -20.29
C ASN A 268 18.86 23.02 -20.58
N GLN A 269 19.29 21.79 -20.29
CA GLN A 269 19.70 20.80 -21.32
C GLN A 269 20.30 19.51 -20.71
N LYS A 270 19.54 18.42 -20.88
CA LYS A 270 19.94 17.06 -21.31
C LYS A 270 21.14 16.36 -20.64
N GLY A 271 20.81 15.46 -19.72
CA GLY A 271 21.46 14.14 -19.50
C GLY A 271 20.40 13.19 -18.93
N GLY A 272 19.85 12.28 -19.74
CA GLY A 272 18.51 11.73 -19.52
C GLY A 272 18.41 10.47 -18.66
N LYS A 273 17.44 10.47 -17.74
CA LYS A 273 16.25 9.61 -17.72
C LYS A 273 15.11 10.39 -17.04
N VAL A 274 13.91 10.28 -17.59
CA VAL A 274 12.84 11.29 -17.56
C VAL A 274 12.04 11.21 -16.26
N ASP A 275 12.07 12.28 -15.46
CA ASP A 275 11.05 12.54 -14.44
C ASP A 275 9.68 12.62 -15.12
N VAL A 276 8.76 11.70 -14.82
CA VAL A 276 7.37 11.83 -15.27
C VAL A 276 6.70 12.87 -14.37
N ILE A 277 6.77 14.15 -14.79
CA ILE A 277 5.90 15.21 -14.29
C ILE A 277 4.47 14.78 -14.65
N ILE A 278 3.71 14.28 -13.67
CA ILE A 278 2.29 14.02 -13.87
C ILE A 278 1.63 15.39 -14.05
N LYS A 279 1.22 15.69 -15.29
CA LYS A 279 0.56 16.96 -15.62
C LYS A 279 -0.70 17.17 -14.76
N PRO A 280 -1.06 18.41 -14.41
CA PRO A 280 -2.38 18.72 -13.87
C PRO A 280 -3.49 18.13 -14.75
N ALA A 281 -4.65 17.74 -14.17
CA ALA A 281 -5.73 17.07 -14.91
C ALA A 281 -6.12 17.79 -16.22
N HIS A 282 -6.22 19.12 -16.17
CA HIS A 282 -6.56 19.98 -17.31
C HIS A 282 -5.52 20.00 -18.44
N GLU A 283 -4.29 19.56 -18.19
CA GLU A 283 -3.18 19.50 -19.16
C GLU A 283 -2.96 18.07 -19.71
N ARG A 284 -3.67 17.07 -19.18
CA ARG A 284 -3.52 15.65 -19.58
C ARG A 284 -4.23 15.36 -20.89
N ASP A 285 -3.47 14.88 -21.87
CA ASP A 285 -4.03 14.31 -23.09
C ASP A 285 -4.67 12.93 -22.83
N ALA A 286 -5.27 12.32 -23.86
CA ALA A 286 -5.95 11.03 -23.71
C ALA A 286 -4.99 9.88 -23.36
N ILE A 287 -3.72 9.95 -23.77
CA ILE A 287 -2.68 8.96 -23.42
C ILE A 287 -2.28 9.15 -21.95
N ASP A 288 -2.06 10.39 -21.52
CA ASP A 288 -1.75 10.73 -20.13
C ASP A 288 -2.83 10.16 -19.20
N ARG A 289 -4.12 10.37 -19.53
CA ARG A 289 -5.26 9.85 -18.77
C ARG A 289 -5.30 8.31 -18.71
N VAL A 290 -4.97 7.63 -19.81
CA VAL A 290 -4.86 6.16 -19.83
C VAL A 290 -3.75 5.66 -18.90
N LEU A 291 -2.66 6.42 -18.78
CA LEU A 291 -1.50 6.07 -17.95
C LEU A 291 -1.60 6.51 -16.49
N THR A 292 -2.59 7.33 -16.10
CA THR A 292 -2.71 7.86 -14.73
C THR A 292 -4.00 7.45 -14.03
N ARG A 293 -5.16 7.61 -14.68
CA ARG A 293 -6.45 7.37 -14.03
C ARG A 293 -6.68 5.90 -13.79
N ALA A 294 -7.09 5.51 -12.58
CA ALA A 294 -7.36 4.11 -12.24
C ALA A 294 -6.15 3.18 -12.44
N VAL A 295 -4.93 3.72 -12.33
CA VAL A 295 -3.67 2.99 -12.48
C VAL A 295 -2.99 2.93 -11.11
N ALA A 296 -2.81 1.74 -10.58
CA ALA A 296 -2.01 1.50 -9.38
C ALA A 296 -0.52 1.46 -9.72
N GLU A 297 -0.16 0.80 -10.83
CA GLU A 297 1.24 0.60 -11.20
C GLU A 297 1.39 0.40 -12.71
N ILE A 298 2.52 0.84 -13.27
CA ILE A 298 2.96 0.44 -14.60
C ILE A 298 4.41 -0.01 -14.52
N VAL A 299 4.68 -1.28 -14.86
CA VAL A 299 6.05 -1.76 -15.00
C VAL A 299 6.56 -1.30 -16.36
N THR A 300 7.71 -0.60 -16.39
CA THR A 300 8.28 0.05 -17.59
C THR A 300 7.35 1.11 -18.21
N ARG A 301 6.94 2.10 -17.40
CA ARG A 301 6.04 3.20 -17.80
C ARG A 301 6.52 3.91 -19.06
N GLU A 302 7.80 4.24 -19.14
CA GLU A 302 8.38 5.00 -20.24
C GLU A 302 8.32 4.20 -21.55
N GLU A 303 8.51 2.88 -21.49
CA GLU A 303 8.36 1.98 -22.64
C GLU A 303 6.91 1.98 -23.15
N LEU A 304 5.94 1.89 -22.24
CA LEU A 304 4.53 1.91 -22.59
C LEU A 304 4.12 3.27 -23.17
N GLU A 305 4.54 4.37 -22.55
CA GLU A 305 4.26 5.71 -23.05
C GLU A 305 4.84 5.93 -24.44
N ALA A 306 6.10 5.51 -24.67
CA ALA A 306 6.73 5.60 -25.97
C ALA A 306 5.97 4.78 -27.03
N LYS A 307 5.53 3.55 -26.69
CA LYS A 307 4.70 2.71 -27.57
C LYS A 307 3.37 3.39 -27.91
N LEU A 308 2.68 3.98 -26.93
CA LEU A 308 1.42 4.68 -27.15
C LEU A 308 1.59 5.93 -28.01
N ARG A 309 2.63 6.73 -27.75
CA ARG A 309 2.93 7.95 -28.52
C ARG A 309 3.49 7.68 -29.91
N SER A 310 3.96 6.46 -30.20
CA SER A 310 4.44 6.08 -31.54
C SER A 310 3.32 6.05 -32.60
N GLY A 311 2.06 5.98 -32.18
CA GLY A 311 0.92 5.79 -33.08
C GLY A 311 0.72 4.34 -33.53
N GLN A 312 1.54 3.39 -33.06
CA GLN A 312 1.33 1.97 -33.31
C GLN A 312 0.04 1.48 -32.63
N GLN A 313 -0.77 0.70 -33.37
CA GLN A 313 -1.88 -0.02 -32.78
C GLN A 313 -1.35 -1.18 -31.92
N LEU A 314 -1.39 -1.00 -30.60
CA LEU A 314 -1.01 -2.02 -29.62
C LEU A 314 -2.14 -3.05 -29.38
N ARG A 315 -1.74 -4.25 -28.97
CA ARG A 315 -2.61 -5.35 -28.53
C ARG A 315 -2.70 -5.36 -27.00
N ILE A 316 -3.86 -4.97 -26.48
CA ILE A 316 -4.12 -4.82 -25.05
C ILE A 316 -4.87 -6.05 -24.54
N LYS A 317 -4.17 -6.90 -23.79
CA LYS A 317 -4.66 -8.17 -23.24
C LYS A 317 -5.39 -7.96 -21.92
N LEU A 318 -6.51 -8.66 -21.76
CA LEU A 318 -7.07 -9.03 -20.46
C LEU A 318 -7.53 -10.49 -20.48
N GLY A 319 -7.04 -11.28 -19.52
CA GLY A 319 -7.56 -12.62 -19.24
C GLY A 319 -8.73 -12.57 -18.27
N ILE A 320 -9.78 -13.33 -18.55
CA ILE A 320 -10.98 -13.41 -17.70
C ILE A 320 -11.32 -14.86 -17.43
N ASP A 321 -11.20 -15.28 -16.17
CA ASP A 321 -11.67 -16.57 -15.69
C ASP A 321 -13.15 -16.47 -15.26
N PRO A 322 -14.10 -17.14 -15.96
CA PRO A 322 -15.52 -17.13 -15.64
C PRO A 322 -15.84 -17.96 -14.39
N THR A 323 -15.41 -17.46 -13.24
CA THR A 323 -15.60 -18.09 -11.92
C THR A 323 -17.02 -17.90 -11.35
N GLY A 324 -17.83 -17.09 -11.99
CA GLY A 324 -19.24 -16.88 -11.69
C GLY A 324 -19.94 -16.16 -12.86
N PRO A 325 -21.28 -16.15 -12.90
CA PRO A 325 -22.03 -15.71 -14.09
C PRO A 325 -22.18 -14.19 -14.22
N ARG A 326 -21.79 -13.42 -13.20
CA ARG A 326 -22.01 -11.97 -13.14
C ARG A 326 -20.73 -11.19 -12.87
N ILE A 327 -20.59 -10.05 -13.55
CA ILE A 327 -19.50 -9.09 -13.37
C ILE A 327 -19.93 -8.04 -12.34
N HIS A 328 -19.13 -7.89 -11.29
CA HIS A 328 -19.30 -6.82 -10.32
C HIS A 328 -18.43 -5.61 -10.68
N ILE A 329 -18.77 -4.42 -10.18
CA ILE A 329 -18.09 -3.16 -10.51
C ILE A 329 -16.58 -3.20 -10.23
N GLY A 330 -16.13 -3.97 -9.23
CA GLY A 330 -14.69 -4.19 -8.99
C GLY A 330 -13.96 -4.82 -10.17
N ARG A 331 -14.57 -5.79 -10.86
CA ARG A 331 -14.02 -6.36 -12.11
C ARG A 331 -14.17 -5.42 -13.31
N SER A 332 -15.12 -4.48 -13.24
CA SER A 332 -15.34 -3.51 -14.31
C SER A 332 -14.25 -2.45 -14.42
N VAL A 333 -13.44 -2.23 -13.37
CA VAL A 333 -12.32 -1.26 -13.40
C VAL A 333 -11.41 -1.51 -14.61
N THR A 334 -10.95 -2.76 -14.77
CA THR A 334 -10.08 -3.13 -15.89
C THR A 334 -10.82 -3.09 -17.23
N LEU A 335 -12.13 -3.37 -17.27
CA LEU A 335 -12.94 -3.21 -18.48
C LEU A 335 -13.06 -1.74 -18.91
N HIS A 336 -13.24 -0.81 -17.96
CA HIS A 336 -13.24 0.63 -18.24
C HIS A 336 -11.87 1.10 -18.72
N LYS A 337 -10.77 0.54 -18.18
CA LYS A 337 -9.42 0.81 -18.69
C LYS A 337 -9.25 0.30 -20.13
N LEU A 338 -9.71 -0.91 -20.44
CA LEU A 338 -9.74 -1.42 -21.82
C LEU A 338 -10.54 -0.50 -22.73
N ARG A 339 -11.68 0.03 -22.25
CA ARG A 339 -12.47 0.97 -23.05
C ARG A 339 -11.68 2.24 -23.37
N ALA A 340 -10.88 2.75 -22.42
CA ALA A 340 -10.03 3.90 -22.67
C ALA A 340 -8.94 3.61 -23.72
N PHE A 341 -8.33 2.42 -23.71
CA PHE A 341 -7.43 2.00 -24.79
C PHE A 341 -8.15 1.81 -26.14
N GLN A 342 -9.40 1.32 -26.10
CA GLN A 342 -10.23 1.15 -27.29
C GLN A 342 -10.60 2.51 -27.92
N ASP A 343 -10.88 3.52 -27.09
CA ASP A 343 -11.14 4.89 -27.52
C ASP A 343 -9.89 5.54 -28.16
N LEU A 344 -8.67 5.11 -27.76
CA LEU A 344 -7.40 5.48 -28.42
C LEU A 344 -7.12 4.70 -29.72
N GLY A 345 -7.98 3.76 -30.10
CA GLY A 345 -7.84 2.96 -31.33
C GLY A 345 -6.99 1.69 -31.21
N HIS A 346 -6.61 1.28 -29.99
CA HIS A 346 -5.86 0.05 -29.78
C HIS A 346 -6.73 -1.21 -29.89
N GLN A 347 -6.11 -2.34 -30.23
CA GLN A 347 -6.81 -3.62 -30.37
C GLN A 347 -6.99 -4.24 -28.99
N ILE A 348 -8.24 -4.36 -28.54
CA ILE A 348 -8.57 -5.05 -27.30
C ILE A 348 -8.61 -6.55 -27.58
N VAL A 349 -7.84 -7.32 -26.81
CA VAL A 349 -7.76 -8.78 -26.91
C VAL A 349 -8.25 -9.37 -25.60
N LEU A 350 -9.43 -9.99 -25.63
CA LEU A 350 -10.00 -10.66 -24.47
C LEU A 350 -9.78 -12.17 -24.58
N ILE A 351 -9.17 -12.73 -23.54
CA ILE A 351 -8.96 -14.16 -23.42
C ILE A 351 -9.94 -14.71 -22.39
N ILE A 352 -10.86 -15.55 -22.85
CA ILE A 352 -11.75 -16.30 -21.98
C ILE A 352 -10.99 -17.51 -21.45
N GLY A 353 -10.75 -17.49 -20.15
CA GLY A 353 -9.98 -18.47 -19.42
C GLY A 353 -10.78 -19.73 -19.08
N GLU A 354 -11.27 -20.47 -20.08
CA GLU A 354 -12.05 -21.69 -19.83
C GLU A 354 -11.22 -22.78 -19.15
N PHE A 355 -9.98 -22.97 -19.62
CA PHE A 355 -9.06 -23.97 -19.08
C PHE A 355 -8.52 -23.52 -17.71
N THR A 356 -8.10 -22.26 -17.61
CA THR A 356 -7.56 -21.66 -16.37
C THR A 356 -8.60 -21.58 -15.27
N ALA A 357 -9.88 -21.32 -15.58
CA ALA A 357 -10.95 -21.30 -14.59
C ALA A 357 -11.21 -22.66 -13.94
N MET A 358 -10.96 -23.78 -14.65
CA MET A 358 -11.07 -25.12 -14.07
C MET A 358 -9.99 -25.38 -13.01
N ILE A 359 -8.85 -24.71 -13.11
CA ILE A 359 -7.71 -24.82 -12.19
C ILE A 359 -7.86 -23.85 -11.02
N GLY A 360 -8.20 -22.59 -11.34
CA GLY A 360 -8.48 -21.52 -10.39
C GLY A 360 -7.24 -20.72 -9.99
N ASP A 361 -7.30 -19.40 -10.19
CA ASP A 361 -6.24 -18.50 -9.75
C ASP A 361 -6.21 -18.32 -8.23
N ALA A 362 -5.06 -18.55 -7.62
CA ALA A 362 -4.85 -18.34 -6.20
C ALA A 362 -4.34 -16.92 -5.84
N SER A 363 -4.08 -16.03 -6.81
CA SER A 363 -3.49 -14.66 -6.64
C SER A 363 -3.91 -13.92 -5.39
N ASP A 364 -5.19 -14.00 -5.11
CA ASP A 364 -5.88 -13.07 -4.25
C ASP A 364 -6.48 -13.75 -3.01
N LYS A 365 -6.12 -15.03 -2.75
CA LYS A 365 -6.71 -15.89 -1.72
C LYS A 365 -5.68 -16.66 -0.90
N ASP A 366 -5.98 -16.76 0.40
CA ASP A 366 -5.20 -17.53 1.37
C ASP A 366 -5.59 -19.02 1.43
N SER A 367 -6.48 -19.45 0.54
CA SER A 367 -7.01 -20.81 0.47
C SER A 367 -7.17 -21.27 -0.99
N THR A 368 -7.17 -22.58 -1.20
CA THR A 368 -7.36 -23.19 -2.52
C THR A 368 -8.74 -22.83 -3.07
N ARG A 369 -8.82 -22.49 -4.36
CA ARG A 369 -10.12 -22.27 -5.01
C ARG A 369 -10.87 -23.60 -5.22
N PRO A 370 -12.21 -23.59 -5.14
CA PRO A 370 -13.00 -24.71 -5.62
C PRO A 370 -12.73 -24.94 -7.11
N LEU A 371 -12.50 -26.20 -7.49
CA LEU A 371 -12.36 -26.58 -8.90
C LEU A 371 -13.72 -26.45 -9.59
N LEU A 372 -13.71 -25.91 -10.81
CA LEU A 372 -14.91 -25.78 -11.66
C LEU A 372 -14.90 -26.86 -12.74
N THR A 373 -16.06 -27.43 -13.03
CA THR A 373 -16.21 -28.30 -14.21
C THR A 373 -16.36 -27.47 -15.48
N ARG A 374 -16.07 -28.07 -16.64
CA ARG A 374 -16.24 -27.41 -17.94
C ARG A 374 -17.68 -26.94 -18.14
N GLU A 375 -18.67 -27.71 -17.69
CA GLU A 375 -20.09 -27.32 -17.75
C GLU A 375 -20.41 -26.11 -16.87
N GLN A 376 -19.81 -26.01 -15.69
CA GLN A 376 -19.97 -24.84 -14.82
C GLN A 376 -19.35 -23.59 -15.43
N VAL A 377 -18.15 -23.72 -16.00
CA VAL A 377 -17.46 -22.66 -16.74
C VAL A 377 -18.33 -22.17 -17.91
N GLN A 378 -18.89 -23.09 -18.71
CA GLN A 378 -19.78 -22.74 -19.83
C GLN A 378 -21.05 -22.02 -19.36
N ARG A 379 -21.71 -22.50 -18.30
CA ARG A 379 -22.89 -21.82 -17.72
C ARG A 379 -22.55 -20.40 -17.25
N ASN A 380 -21.37 -20.22 -16.65
CA ASN A 380 -20.92 -18.89 -16.23
C ASN A 380 -20.69 -17.95 -17.44
N LEU A 381 -20.37 -18.49 -18.61
CA LEU A 381 -20.08 -17.71 -19.81
C LEU A 381 -21.31 -17.25 -20.60
N GLU A 382 -22.47 -17.89 -20.44
CA GLU A 382 -23.67 -17.68 -21.26
C GLU A 382 -24.00 -16.19 -21.51
N ASN A 383 -23.95 -15.35 -20.46
CA ASN A 383 -24.27 -13.92 -20.54
C ASN A 383 -23.06 -13.00 -20.34
N TYR A 384 -21.84 -13.54 -20.37
CA TYR A 384 -20.64 -12.80 -20.00
C TYR A 384 -20.25 -11.77 -21.06
N LYS A 385 -20.38 -12.11 -22.35
CA LYS A 385 -20.10 -11.17 -23.46
C LYS A 385 -21.08 -10.00 -23.48
N ALA A 386 -22.37 -10.26 -23.25
CA ALA A 386 -23.39 -9.22 -23.16
C ALA A 386 -23.09 -8.22 -22.04
N GLN A 387 -22.63 -8.72 -20.89
CA GLN A 387 -22.18 -7.90 -19.76
C GLN A 387 -20.98 -7.03 -20.11
N ILE A 388 -19.98 -7.60 -20.78
CA ILE A 388 -18.81 -6.85 -21.27
C ILE A 388 -19.23 -5.78 -22.28
N GLY A 389 -20.25 -6.06 -23.11
CA GLY A 389 -20.81 -5.14 -24.10
C GLY A 389 -21.47 -3.88 -23.52
N LEU A 390 -21.77 -3.86 -22.22
CA LEU A 390 -22.20 -2.63 -21.53
C LEU A 390 -21.06 -1.60 -21.40
N ILE A 391 -19.80 -2.02 -21.59
CA ILE A 391 -18.61 -1.17 -21.41
C ILE A 391 -17.79 -1.10 -22.70
N LEU A 392 -17.57 -2.23 -23.38
CA LEU A 392 -16.75 -2.33 -24.57
C LEU A 392 -17.60 -2.38 -25.85
N ASP A 393 -17.07 -1.80 -26.91
CA ASP A 393 -17.58 -2.01 -28.27
C ASP A 393 -17.13 -3.40 -28.73
N LEU A 394 -18.06 -4.36 -28.73
CA LEU A 394 -17.76 -5.78 -28.95
C LEU A 394 -17.29 -6.08 -30.38
N ASP A 395 -17.66 -5.26 -31.36
CA ASP A 395 -17.27 -5.44 -32.76
C ASP A 395 -15.77 -5.19 -32.98
N LYS A 396 -15.14 -4.48 -32.04
CA LYS A 396 -13.70 -4.18 -32.04
C LYS A 396 -12.91 -5.05 -31.07
N VAL A 397 -13.53 -6.04 -30.43
CA VAL A 397 -12.86 -6.96 -29.52
C VAL A 397 -12.39 -8.20 -30.28
N GLU A 398 -11.12 -8.54 -30.14
CA GLU A 398 -10.57 -9.81 -30.57
C GLU A 398 -10.73 -10.84 -29.45
N TRP A 399 -11.50 -11.90 -29.71
CA TRP A 399 -11.81 -12.93 -28.72
C TRP A 399 -10.94 -14.17 -28.91
N HIS A 400 -10.39 -14.66 -27.81
CA HIS A 400 -9.70 -15.95 -27.75
C HIS A 400 -10.23 -16.79 -26.60
N TYR A 401 -10.15 -18.10 -26.74
CA TYR A 401 -10.47 -19.05 -25.68
C TYR A 401 -9.20 -19.83 -25.39
N ASN A 402 -8.73 -19.88 -24.14
CA ASN A 402 -7.44 -20.54 -23.89
C ASN A 402 -7.48 -22.07 -24.03
N THR A 403 -8.68 -22.66 -24.12
CA THR A 403 -8.90 -24.02 -24.61
C THR A 403 -8.44 -24.22 -26.05
N ASP A 404 -8.39 -23.17 -26.89
CA ASP A 404 -7.92 -23.26 -28.29
C ASP A 404 -6.48 -23.77 -28.41
N TRP A 405 -5.64 -23.50 -27.39
CA TRP A 405 -4.28 -24.02 -27.30
C TRP A 405 -4.12 -25.09 -26.22
N PHE A 406 -4.70 -24.95 -25.02
CA PHE A 406 -4.48 -25.92 -23.95
C PHE A 406 -5.13 -27.28 -24.20
N ASP A 407 -6.27 -27.36 -24.90
CA ASP A 407 -6.87 -28.67 -25.25
C ASP A 407 -6.03 -29.42 -26.29
N LYS A 408 -5.20 -28.71 -27.07
CA LYS A 408 -4.34 -29.27 -28.11
C LYS A 408 -2.90 -29.49 -27.63
N MET A 409 -2.50 -28.85 -26.53
CA MET A 409 -1.14 -28.94 -26.01
C MET A 409 -0.88 -30.34 -25.45
N THR A 410 0.10 -31.02 -26.02
CA THR A 410 0.50 -32.34 -25.49
C THR A 410 1.29 -32.18 -24.19
N LEU A 411 1.24 -33.19 -23.31
CA LEU A 411 2.08 -33.22 -22.12
C LEU A 411 3.57 -33.10 -22.50
N ALA A 412 3.99 -33.75 -23.60
CA ALA A 412 5.36 -33.64 -24.10
C ALA A 412 5.74 -32.19 -24.41
N GLU A 413 4.86 -31.42 -25.06
CA GLU A 413 5.11 -30.01 -25.35
C GLU A 413 5.14 -29.15 -24.09
N MET A 414 4.20 -29.36 -23.16
CA MET A 414 4.21 -28.66 -21.88
C MET A 414 5.51 -28.92 -21.12
N MET A 415 5.94 -30.19 -21.04
CA MET A 415 7.14 -30.62 -20.33
C MET A 415 8.45 -30.19 -20.99
N THR A 416 8.48 -30.02 -22.32
CA THR A 416 9.72 -29.71 -23.05
C THR A 416 9.85 -28.24 -23.46
N LYS A 417 8.75 -27.55 -23.71
CA LYS A 417 8.76 -26.17 -24.22
C LYS A 417 8.45 -25.13 -23.14
N LEU A 418 7.53 -25.46 -22.21
CA LEU A 418 6.96 -24.48 -21.28
C LEU A 418 7.51 -24.62 -19.85
N LEU A 419 7.36 -25.78 -19.21
CA LEU A 419 7.78 -25.99 -17.82
C LEU A 419 9.28 -25.79 -17.56
N PRO A 420 10.21 -26.17 -18.46
CA PRO A 420 11.65 -25.98 -18.23
C PRO A 420 12.08 -24.51 -18.13
N ARG A 421 11.21 -23.57 -18.51
CA ARG A 421 11.46 -22.13 -18.45
C ARG A 421 11.32 -21.55 -17.04
N PHE A 422 10.73 -22.30 -16.11
CA PHE A 422 10.41 -21.83 -14.77
C PHE A 422 10.99 -22.76 -13.70
N THR A 423 11.38 -22.19 -12.56
CA THR A 423 11.82 -22.97 -11.41
C THR A 423 10.74 -23.08 -10.36
N VAL A 424 10.73 -24.18 -9.60
CA VAL A 424 9.85 -24.32 -8.43
C VAL A 424 10.09 -23.21 -7.42
N ALA A 425 11.35 -22.79 -7.24
CA ALA A 425 11.72 -21.71 -6.31
C ALA A 425 11.10 -20.36 -6.70
N GLN A 426 11.09 -20.04 -8.00
CA GLN A 426 10.44 -18.85 -8.54
C GLN A 426 8.93 -18.89 -8.34
N MET A 427 8.28 -20.00 -8.72
CA MET A 427 6.82 -20.11 -8.60
C MET A 427 6.35 -20.06 -7.15
N THR A 428 7.06 -20.72 -6.23
CA THR A 428 6.78 -20.67 -4.78
C THR A 428 7.24 -19.37 -4.11
N GLY A 429 7.90 -18.48 -4.85
CA GLY A 429 8.27 -17.14 -4.41
C GLY A 429 7.09 -16.17 -4.34
N ARG A 430 5.98 -16.47 -5.03
CA ARG A 430 4.73 -15.71 -4.97
C ARG A 430 4.22 -15.60 -3.53
N GLU A 431 3.82 -14.41 -3.10
CA GLU A 431 3.55 -14.11 -1.68
C GLU A 431 2.53 -15.06 -1.05
N ASN A 432 1.37 -15.24 -1.69
CA ASN A 432 0.30 -16.13 -1.21
C ASN A 432 0.77 -17.60 -1.03
N PHE A 433 1.58 -18.13 -1.97
CA PHE A 433 2.13 -19.48 -1.89
C PHE A 433 3.18 -19.57 -0.79
N ARG A 434 4.03 -18.54 -0.67
CA ARG A 434 5.03 -18.44 0.38
C ARG A 434 4.40 -18.42 1.77
N GLU A 435 3.34 -17.65 1.97
CA GLU A 435 2.59 -17.57 3.22
C GLU A 435 1.91 -18.90 3.56
N ARG A 436 1.23 -19.53 2.60
CA ARG A 436 0.60 -20.84 2.79
C ARG A 436 1.61 -21.92 3.15
N LEU A 437 2.71 -22.02 2.40
CA LEU A 437 3.77 -23.01 2.68
C LEU A 437 4.42 -22.78 4.05
N ARG A 438 4.70 -21.52 4.44
CA ARG A 438 5.20 -21.18 5.78
C ARG A 438 4.23 -21.55 6.90
N ALA A 439 2.93 -21.38 6.66
CA ALA A 439 1.87 -21.75 7.59
C ALA A 439 1.56 -23.26 7.59
N GLY A 440 2.32 -24.09 6.85
CA GLY A 440 2.06 -25.52 6.71
C GLY A 440 0.76 -25.85 5.95
N LYS A 441 0.16 -24.87 5.27
CA LYS A 441 -1.03 -25.06 4.44
C LYS A 441 -0.62 -25.63 3.07
N PRO A 442 -1.39 -26.57 2.50
CA PRO A 442 -1.05 -27.15 1.21
C PRO A 442 -1.10 -26.10 0.10
N VAL A 443 -0.18 -26.23 -0.88
CA VAL A 443 -0.23 -25.56 -2.18
C VAL A 443 -0.11 -26.67 -3.23
N SER A 444 -1.14 -26.81 -4.07
CA SER A 444 -1.17 -27.89 -5.05
C SER A 444 -0.31 -27.59 -6.27
N LEU A 445 0.19 -28.63 -6.95
CA LEU A 445 1.01 -28.46 -8.17
C LEU A 445 0.24 -27.74 -9.29
N GLN A 446 -1.06 -27.98 -9.40
CA GLN A 446 -1.93 -27.28 -10.37
C GLN A 446 -1.97 -25.76 -10.11
N GLU A 447 -1.98 -25.32 -8.84
CA GLU A 447 -1.95 -23.89 -8.49
C GLU A 447 -0.61 -23.25 -8.88
N ILE A 448 0.50 -24.00 -8.76
CA ILE A 448 1.83 -23.58 -9.20
C ILE A 448 1.90 -23.44 -10.72
N MET A 449 1.13 -24.22 -11.46
CA MET A 449 1.09 -24.15 -12.93
C MET A 449 0.28 -22.94 -13.44
N TYR A 450 -0.66 -22.41 -12.67
CA TYR A 450 -1.56 -21.33 -13.12
C TYR A 450 -0.83 -20.12 -13.73
N PRO A 451 0.18 -19.51 -13.08
CA PRO A 451 0.90 -18.36 -13.65
C PRO A 451 1.58 -18.69 -14.98
N ILE A 452 2.05 -19.93 -15.15
CA ILE A 452 2.71 -20.40 -16.37
C ILE A 452 1.70 -20.49 -17.53
N MET A 453 0.48 -20.93 -17.26
CA MET A 453 -0.59 -21.00 -18.27
C MET A 453 -1.04 -19.59 -18.68
N GLN A 454 -1.30 -18.69 -17.71
CA GLN A 454 -1.64 -17.30 -18.04
C GLN A 454 -0.51 -16.59 -18.80
N ALA A 455 0.75 -16.91 -18.50
CA ALA A 455 1.90 -16.41 -19.23
C ALA A 455 1.92 -16.88 -20.69
N TYR A 456 1.58 -18.15 -20.92
CA TYR A 456 1.50 -18.71 -22.27
C TYR A 456 0.41 -18.04 -23.11
N ASP A 457 -0.71 -17.66 -22.49
CA ASP A 457 -1.77 -16.89 -23.15
C ASP A 457 -1.22 -15.61 -23.81
N SER A 458 -0.30 -14.89 -23.15
CA SER A 458 0.36 -13.69 -23.71
C SER A 458 1.22 -13.99 -24.94
N VAL A 459 1.94 -15.12 -24.91
CA VAL A 459 2.78 -15.58 -26.03
C VAL A 459 1.92 -15.90 -27.25
N MET A 460 0.78 -16.55 -27.04
CA MET A 460 -0.12 -16.98 -28.11
C MET A 460 -0.73 -15.79 -28.86
N ILE A 461 -1.11 -14.75 -28.13
CA ILE A 461 -1.72 -13.54 -28.72
C ILE A 461 -0.72 -12.44 -29.03
N LYS A 462 0.58 -12.62 -28.73
CA LYS A 462 1.64 -11.61 -28.85
C LYS A 462 1.23 -10.28 -28.19
N ALA A 463 0.89 -10.33 -26.91
CA ALA A 463 0.42 -9.17 -26.16
C ALA A 463 1.49 -8.06 -26.14
N ASP A 464 1.09 -6.81 -26.42
CA ASP A 464 1.94 -5.64 -26.24
C ASP A 464 1.82 -5.06 -24.82
N VAL A 465 0.63 -5.18 -24.25
CA VAL A 465 0.28 -4.73 -22.90
C VAL A 465 -0.67 -5.75 -22.29
N GLU A 466 -0.48 -6.13 -21.03
CA GLU A 466 -1.47 -6.89 -20.26
C GLU A 466 -1.95 -6.08 -19.07
N LEU A 467 -3.27 -6.01 -18.92
CA LEU A 467 -3.94 -5.34 -17.81
C LEU A 467 -4.35 -6.35 -16.73
N GLY A 468 -4.37 -5.90 -15.48
CA GLY A 468 -4.95 -6.67 -14.37
C GLY A 468 -5.07 -5.85 -13.09
N GLY A 469 -5.60 -6.45 -12.03
CA GLY A 469 -5.55 -5.88 -10.69
C GLY A 469 -4.15 -6.02 -10.07
N THR A 470 -3.90 -5.34 -8.94
CA THR A 470 -2.62 -5.45 -8.22
C THR A 470 -2.30 -6.87 -7.73
N ASP A 471 -3.32 -7.69 -7.54
CA ASP A 471 -3.21 -9.12 -7.23
C ASP A 471 -2.66 -9.98 -8.40
N GLN A 472 -2.68 -9.45 -9.63
CA GLN A 472 -2.22 -10.15 -10.84
C GLN A 472 -0.74 -9.90 -11.19
N LEU A 473 -0.02 -9.04 -10.47
CA LEU A 473 1.35 -8.63 -10.79
C LEU A 473 2.27 -9.83 -11.11
N PHE A 474 2.27 -10.85 -10.25
CA PHE A 474 3.13 -12.03 -10.43
C PHE A 474 2.81 -12.78 -11.73
N ASN A 475 1.52 -12.99 -12.03
CA ASN A 475 1.11 -13.74 -13.22
C ASN A 475 1.46 -12.96 -14.50
N ILE A 476 1.20 -11.65 -14.50
CA ILE A 476 1.45 -10.78 -15.65
C ILE A 476 2.96 -10.63 -15.91
N MET A 477 3.77 -10.52 -14.86
CA MET A 477 5.24 -10.52 -14.97
C MET A 477 5.79 -11.86 -15.49
N THR A 478 5.17 -12.98 -15.10
CA THR A 478 5.51 -14.31 -15.65
C THR A 478 5.25 -14.34 -17.16
N GLY A 479 4.18 -13.70 -17.64
CA GLY A 479 3.91 -13.48 -19.08
C GLY A 479 5.00 -12.70 -19.79
N ARG A 480 5.39 -11.55 -19.23
CA ARG A 480 6.49 -10.71 -19.75
C ARG A 480 7.79 -11.51 -19.87
N GLN A 481 8.17 -12.24 -18.83
CA GLN A 481 9.37 -13.08 -18.81
C GLN A 481 9.31 -14.20 -19.84
N LEU A 482 8.16 -14.87 -19.99
CA LEU A 482 8.02 -15.95 -20.96
C LEU A 482 8.14 -15.45 -22.40
N GLN A 483 7.53 -14.30 -22.72
CA GLN A 483 7.68 -13.68 -24.03
C GLN A 483 9.16 -13.41 -24.34
N GLU A 484 9.91 -12.85 -23.39
CA GLU A 484 11.35 -12.60 -23.52
C GLU A 484 12.14 -13.90 -23.75
N MET A 485 11.89 -14.94 -22.95
CA MET A 485 12.54 -16.25 -23.07
C MET A 485 12.27 -16.94 -24.42
N LEU A 486 11.20 -16.56 -25.11
CA LEU A 486 10.80 -17.06 -26.42
C LEU A 486 11.10 -16.08 -27.56
N GLY A 487 11.81 -14.98 -27.28
CA GLY A 487 12.24 -14.00 -28.28
C GLY A 487 11.11 -13.10 -28.82
N GLN A 488 9.98 -13.01 -28.11
CA GLN A 488 8.94 -12.02 -28.40
C GLN A 488 9.23 -10.69 -27.70
N SER A 489 8.62 -9.60 -28.18
CA SER A 489 8.65 -8.32 -27.46
C SER A 489 7.94 -8.50 -26.11
N PRO A 490 8.58 -8.18 -24.97
CA PRO A 490 7.94 -8.32 -23.67
C PRO A 490 6.78 -7.32 -23.53
N GLN A 491 5.62 -7.79 -23.10
CA GLN A 491 4.46 -6.94 -22.83
C GLN A 491 4.74 -5.92 -21.72
N SER A 492 4.21 -4.72 -21.83
CA SER A 492 4.13 -3.77 -20.72
C SER A 492 3.06 -4.24 -19.72
N VAL A 493 3.27 -3.97 -18.44
CA VAL A 493 2.33 -4.34 -17.37
C VAL A 493 1.65 -3.09 -16.86
N LEU A 494 0.32 -3.06 -16.87
CA LEU A 494 -0.46 -1.97 -16.28
C LEU A 494 -1.46 -2.56 -15.28
N LEU A 495 -1.26 -2.24 -14.01
CA LEU A 495 -2.09 -2.70 -12.91
C LEU A 495 -3.09 -1.60 -12.54
N ASN A 496 -4.36 -1.96 -12.44
CA ASN A 496 -5.43 -1.07 -12.01
C ASN A 496 -5.57 -1.06 -10.49
N GLU A 497 -6.10 0.04 -9.95
CA GLU A 497 -6.50 0.08 -8.55
C GLU A 497 -7.65 -0.89 -8.27
N MET A 498 -7.71 -1.38 -7.04
CA MET A 498 -8.76 -2.27 -6.57
C MET A 498 -9.75 -1.46 -5.73
N ILE A 499 -11.03 -1.49 -6.08
CA ILE A 499 -12.09 -0.83 -5.30
C ILE A 499 -12.74 -1.81 -4.31
N ASN A 500 -13.09 -1.30 -3.13
CA ASN A 500 -13.75 -2.08 -2.09
C ASN A 500 -15.28 -2.16 -2.32
N GLY A 501 -15.92 -3.12 -1.67
CA GLY A 501 -17.38 -3.29 -1.65
C GLY A 501 -18.11 -2.18 -0.91
N THR A 502 -19.44 -2.29 -0.86
CA THR A 502 -20.32 -1.29 -0.20
C THR A 502 -19.97 -1.06 1.27
N ASP A 503 -19.36 -2.04 1.93
CA ASP A 503 -18.99 -2.05 3.34
C ASP A 503 -17.50 -1.74 3.60
N GLY A 504 -16.75 -1.35 2.58
CA GLY A 504 -15.32 -1.03 2.68
C GLY A 504 -14.38 -2.23 2.71
N ARG A 505 -14.90 -3.47 2.80
CA ARG A 505 -14.08 -4.68 2.65
C ARG A 505 -13.83 -4.97 1.18
N LYS A 506 -12.83 -5.79 0.85
CA LYS A 506 -12.60 -6.26 -0.51
C LYS A 506 -13.90 -6.77 -1.13
N MET A 507 -14.22 -6.30 -2.33
CA MET A 507 -15.45 -6.71 -3.01
C MET A 507 -15.41 -8.21 -3.30
N SER A 508 -16.44 -8.94 -2.88
CA SER A 508 -16.52 -10.38 -3.07
C SER A 508 -17.93 -10.81 -3.43
N THR A 509 -18.04 -11.70 -4.42
CA THR A 509 -19.27 -12.39 -4.80
C THR A 509 -19.90 -13.14 -3.60
N SER A 510 -19.09 -13.69 -2.70
CA SER A 510 -19.55 -14.51 -1.56
C SER A 510 -19.99 -13.70 -0.34
N GLU A 511 -19.48 -12.47 -0.17
CA GLU A 511 -19.69 -11.65 1.03
C GLU A 511 -20.93 -10.75 0.95
N GLY A 512 -21.62 -10.74 -0.20
CA GLY A 512 -22.81 -9.93 -0.42
C GLY A 512 -22.55 -8.41 -0.47
N ASN A 513 -21.29 -7.97 -0.52
CA ASN A 513 -20.89 -6.56 -0.56
C ASN A 513 -20.59 -6.03 -1.98
N GLY A 514 -20.86 -6.84 -3.01
CA GLY A 514 -20.64 -6.49 -4.41
C GLY A 514 -21.85 -5.83 -5.06
N ILE A 515 -21.58 -4.84 -5.92
CA ILE A 515 -22.55 -4.22 -6.83
C ILE A 515 -22.31 -4.81 -8.23
N TYR A 516 -23.36 -5.34 -8.86
CA TYR A 516 -23.26 -5.92 -10.21
C TYR A 516 -23.58 -4.89 -11.29
N ILE A 517 -22.90 -4.99 -12.43
CA ILE A 517 -23.14 -4.06 -13.57
C ILE A 517 -24.48 -4.30 -14.25
N THR A 518 -25.08 -5.48 -14.05
CA THR A 518 -26.42 -5.85 -14.55
C THR A 518 -27.46 -5.89 -13.45
N GLU A 519 -27.23 -5.19 -12.34
CA GLU A 519 -28.21 -5.11 -11.28
C GLU A 519 -29.41 -4.27 -11.74
N GLU A 520 -30.62 -4.58 -11.30
CA GLU A 520 -31.79 -3.76 -11.67
C GLU A 520 -31.59 -2.29 -11.23
N PRO A 521 -31.99 -1.28 -12.03
CA PRO A 521 -31.66 0.13 -11.80
C PRO A 521 -31.91 0.61 -10.37
N ASN A 522 -33.10 0.36 -9.82
CA ASN A 522 -33.47 0.77 -8.45
C ASN A 522 -32.60 0.09 -7.38
N LYS A 523 -32.23 -1.17 -7.61
CA LYS A 523 -31.39 -1.92 -6.68
C LYS A 523 -29.93 -1.49 -6.79
N GLN A 524 -29.43 -1.27 -8.00
CA GLN A 524 -28.08 -0.71 -8.22
C GLN A 524 -27.96 0.66 -7.54
N TYR A 525 -28.94 1.54 -7.75
CA TYR A 525 -29.00 2.85 -7.11
C TYR A 525 -28.97 2.74 -5.57
N GLY A 526 -29.84 1.91 -5.00
CA GLY A 526 -29.90 1.70 -3.55
C GLY A 526 -28.61 1.10 -2.94
N GLN A 527 -27.94 0.21 -3.68
CA GLN A 527 -26.65 -0.35 -3.27
C GLN A 527 -25.54 0.71 -3.26
N VAL A 528 -25.48 1.57 -4.29
CA VAL A 528 -24.51 2.67 -4.34
C VAL A 528 -24.75 3.67 -3.22
N MET A 529 -26.01 3.95 -2.89
CA MET A 529 -26.36 4.80 -1.74
C MET A 529 -25.90 4.23 -0.38
N SER A 530 -25.58 2.93 -0.32
CA SER A 530 -25.08 2.25 0.87
C SER A 530 -23.55 2.15 0.93
N VAL A 531 -22.83 2.64 -0.08
CA VAL A 531 -21.36 2.71 -0.11
C VAL A 531 -20.85 3.61 1.00
N ILE A 532 -19.76 3.23 1.68
CA ILE A 532 -19.11 4.08 2.70
C ILE A 532 -18.53 5.38 2.10
N ASP A 533 -18.46 6.45 2.88
CA ASP A 533 -18.12 7.78 2.35
C ASP A 533 -16.71 7.82 1.74
N GLU A 534 -15.78 7.07 2.33
CA GLU A 534 -14.39 6.94 1.89
C GLU A 534 -14.24 6.27 0.52
N GLN A 535 -15.28 5.61 0.01
CA GLN A 535 -15.28 4.92 -1.29
C GLN A 535 -15.95 5.74 -2.40
N ILE A 536 -16.55 6.89 -2.09
CA ILE A 536 -17.23 7.73 -3.10
C ILE A 536 -16.25 8.18 -4.19
N ILE A 537 -15.15 8.83 -3.81
CA ILE A 537 -14.14 9.33 -4.75
C ILE A 537 -13.43 8.18 -5.48
N PRO A 538 -12.96 7.11 -4.80
CA PRO A 538 -12.41 5.94 -5.49
C PRO A 538 -13.34 5.34 -6.54
N TYR A 539 -14.65 5.30 -6.31
CA TYR A 539 -15.61 4.80 -7.31
C TYR A 539 -15.68 5.74 -8.51
N PHE A 540 -15.78 7.06 -8.32
CA PHE A 540 -15.74 8.00 -9.43
C PHE A 540 -14.47 7.88 -10.27
N GLN A 541 -13.31 7.77 -9.62
CA GLN A 541 -12.01 7.66 -10.28
C GLN A 541 -11.89 6.38 -11.11
N ASN A 542 -12.33 5.25 -10.56
CA ASN A 542 -12.00 3.93 -11.10
C ASN A 542 -13.05 3.31 -12.03
N ILE A 543 -14.33 3.68 -11.90
CA ILE A 543 -15.43 3.00 -12.63
C ILE A 543 -16.39 3.94 -13.36
N THR A 544 -16.07 5.24 -13.42
CA THR A 544 -16.89 6.22 -14.16
C THR A 544 -16.09 6.92 -15.24
N ARG A 545 -16.80 7.64 -16.12
CA ARG A 545 -16.20 8.55 -17.12
C ARG A 545 -16.30 10.03 -16.72
N VAL A 546 -16.65 10.33 -15.47
CA VAL A 546 -16.72 11.71 -14.97
C VAL A 546 -15.34 12.37 -15.12
N PRO A 547 -15.25 13.62 -15.60
CA PRO A 547 -13.96 14.33 -15.74
C PRO A 547 -13.18 14.40 -14.43
N GLU A 548 -11.85 14.31 -14.51
CA GLU A 548 -10.98 14.29 -13.32
C GLU A 548 -11.08 15.59 -12.53
N GLU A 549 -11.27 16.71 -13.22
CA GLU A 549 -11.43 18.04 -12.61
C GLU A 549 -12.70 18.10 -11.74
N GLU A 550 -13.78 17.47 -12.18
CA GLU A 550 -15.02 17.40 -11.41
C GLU A 550 -14.86 16.48 -10.19
N ILE A 551 -14.03 15.44 -10.30
CA ILE A 551 -13.71 14.55 -9.18
C ILE A 551 -12.85 15.27 -8.14
N GLU A 552 -11.84 16.02 -8.57
CA GLU A 552 -11.01 16.86 -7.71
C GLU A 552 -11.86 17.90 -6.97
N GLN A 553 -12.82 18.51 -7.65
CA GLN A 553 -13.78 19.43 -7.02
C GLN A 553 -14.65 18.71 -5.98
N MET A 554 -15.24 17.55 -6.33
CA MET A 554 -16.06 16.77 -5.39
C MET A 554 -15.27 16.37 -4.15
N GLN A 555 -14.00 16.00 -4.31
CA GLN A 555 -13.11 15.68 -3.19
C GLN A 555 -12.89 16.89 -2.29
N ALA A 556 -12.56 18.05 -2.86
CA ALA A 556 -12.36 19.28 -2.10
C ALA A 556 -13.63 19.72 -1.35
N GLU A 557 -14.81 19.59 -1.97
CA GLU A 557 -16.10 19.88 -1.32
C GLU A 557 -16.37 18.93 -0.14
N MET A 558 -16.11 17.63 -0.30
CA MET A 558 -16.24 16.64 0.78
C MET A 558 -15.28 16.91 1.94
N GLU A 559 -14.02 17.23 1.65
CA GLU A 559 -13.02 17.62 2.65
C GLU A 559 -13.41 18.94 3.36
N GLY A 560 -14.10 19.83 2.65
CA GLY A 560 -14.71 21.06 3.18
C GLY A 560 -15.99 20.85 3.99
N GLY A 561 -16.45 19.60 4.19
CA GLY A 561 -17.60 19.26 5.02
C GLY A 561 -18.94 19.17 4.29
N ALA A 562 -18.94 19.15 2.94
CA ALA A 562 -20.16 18.91 2.18
C ALA A 562 -20.76 17.53 2.49
N ASN A 563 -22.09 17.42 2.50
CA ASN A 563 -22.77 16.20 2.89
C ASN A 563 -22.51 15.07 1.86
N PRO A 564 -21.88 13.93 2.26
CA PRO A 564 -21.56 12.82 1.37
C PRO A 564 -22.75 12.25 0.59
N ILE A 565 -23.97 12.40 1.12
CA ILE A 565 -25.20 11.92 0.47
C ILE A 565 -25.40 12.53 -0.93
N LEU A 566 -24.95 13.76 -1.15
CA LEU A 566 -25.07 14.44 -2.44
C LEU A 566 -24.23 13.74 -3.49
N PHE A 567 -22.99 13.42 -3.15
CA PHE A 567 -22.05 12.72 -4.03
C PHE A 567 -22.43 11.25 -4.23
N LYS A 568 -23.02 10.59 -3.21
CA LYS A 568 -23.59 9.23 -3.39
C LYS A 568 -24.74 9.20 -4.37
N ARG A 569 -25.66 10.18 -4.31
CA ARG A 569 -26.77 10.29 -5.27
C ARG A 569 -26.24 10.49 -6.67
N ARG A 570 -25.26 11.38 -6.82
CA ARG A 570 -24.58 11.62 -8.09
C ARG A 570 -23.91 10.36 -8.63
N LEU A 571 -23.18 9.63 -7.78
CA LEU A 571 -22.52 8.38 -8.16
C LEU A 571 -23.53 7.30 -8.56
N ALA A 572 -24.62 7.17 -7.80
CA ALA A 572 -25.69 6.21 -8.07
C ALA A 572 -26.36 6.49 -9.41
N HIS A 573 -26.72 7.75 -9.66
CA HIS A 573 -27.27 8.18 -10.95
C HIS A 573 -26.29 7.91 -12.09
N THR A 574 -25.02 8.31 -11.95
CA THR A 574 -23.96 8.11 -12.96
C THR A 574 -23.81 6.63 -13.32
N LEU A 575 -23.75 5.73 -12.33
CA LEU A 575 -23.58 4.30 -12.59
C LEU A 575 -24.82 3.70 -13.25
N VAL A 576 -26.02 4.07 -12.82
CA VAL A 576 -27.25 3.58 -13.46
C VAL A 576 -27.34 4.09 -14.89
N GLU A 577 -26.97 5.35 -15.15
CA GLU A 577 -26.95 5.91 -16.50
C GLU A 577 -25.99 5.15 -17.40
N MET A 578 -24.77 4.85 -16.91
CA MET A 578 -23.76 4.12 -17.68
C MET A 578 -24.21 2.73 -18.12
N TYR A 579 -24.95 2.01 -17.26
CA TYR A 579 -25.34 0.61 -17.54
C TYR A 579 -26.77 0.44 -18.06
N HIS A 580 -27.66 1.39 -17.79
CA HIS A 580 -29.10 1.27 -18.07
C HIS A 580 -29.68 2.46 -18.85
N GLY A 581 -28.89 3.52 -19.08
CA GLY A 581 -29.29 4.73 -19.78
C GLY A 581 -29.95 5.78 -18.89
N THR A 582 -29.98 7.02 -19.38
CA THR A 582 -30.41 8.21 -18.62
C THR A 582 -31.84 8.09 -18.07
N ALA A 583 -32.78 7.58 -18.88
CA ALA A 583 -34.18 7.42 -18.44
C ALA A 583 -34.33 6.47 -17.25
N ALA A 584 -33.52 5.40 -17.18
CA ALA A 584 -33.53 4.47 -16.05
C ALA A 584 -32.87 5.09 -14.80
N ALA A 585 -31.84 5.92 -14.99
CA ALA A 585 -31.17 6.64 -13.91
C ALA A 585 -32.09 7.67 -13.24
N ASP A 586 -32.81 8.44 -14.04
CA ASP A 586 -33.79 9.43 -13.55
C ASP A 586 -34.92 8.73 -12.79
N ALA A 587 -35.50 7.68 -13.38
CA ALA A 587 -36.54 6.89 -12.73
C ALA A 587 -36.07 6.25 -11.42
N ALA A 588 -34.83 5.77 -11.34
CA ALA A 588 -34.27 5.19 -10.14
C ALA A 588 -33.99 6.23 -9.05
N ALA A 589 -33.54 7.43 -9.43
CA ALA A 589 -33.36 8.56 -8.51
C ALA A 589 -34.70 9.00 -7.90
N ASP A 590 -35.75 9.12 -8.72
CA ASP A 590 -37.10 9.46 -8.28
C ASP A 590 -37.68 8.36 -7.38
N TYR A 591 -37.56 7.09 -7.80
CA TYR A 591 -37.98 5.95 -6.99
C TYR A 591 -37.29 5.94 -5.63
N PHE A 592 -35.99 6.19 -5.58
CA PHE A 592 -35.24 6.27 -4.32
C PHE A 592 -35.72 7.43 -3.46
N LYS A 593 -35.98 8.61 -4.06
CA LYS A 593 -36.52 9.78 -3.36
C LYS A 593 -37.89 9.46 -2.72
N HIS A 594 -38.82 8.86 -3.46
CA HIS A 594 -40.12 8.49 -2.93
C HIS A 594 -40.03 7.35 -1.90
N THR A 595 -39.27 6.29 -2.18
CA THR A 595 -39.25 5.10 -1.33
C THR A 595 -38.43 5.29 -0.05
N ILE A 596 -37.34 6.06 -0.09
CA ILE A 596 -36.40 6.23 1.03
C ILE A 596 -36.53 7.61 1.69
N SER A 597 -36.84 8.68 0.94
CA SER A 597 -37.07 10.01 1.54
C SER A 597 -38.48 10.19 2.13
N GLU A 598 -39.41 9.27 1.87
CA GLU A 598 -40.72 9.22 2.57
C GLU A 598 -40.72 8.22 3.75
N HIS A 599 -39.56 7.92 4.34
CA HIS A 599 -39.52 7.34 5.69
C HIS A 599 -39.89 8.41 6.73
N GLN A 600 -41.13 8.89 6.68
CA GLN A 600 -41.77 9.50 7.85
C GLN A 600 -41.58 8.52 9.02
N VAL A 601 -41.21 9.06 10.19
CA VAL A 601 -41.33 8.33 11.45
C VAL A 601 -42.74 7.75 11.47
N PRO A 602 -42.94 6.41 11.55
CA PRO A 602 -44.28 5.84 11.54
C PRO A 602 -45.13 6.53 12.60
N GLU A 603 -46.35 6.98 12.27
CA GLU A 603 -47.21 7.68 13.24
C GLU A 603 -47.51 6.80 14.47
N ASP A 604 -47.65 5.49 14.22
CA ASP A 604 -47.80 4.44 15.22
C ASP A 604 -46.44 3.90 15.66
N LEU A 605 -45.87 4.51 16.70
CA LEU A 605 -44.66 4.04 17.37
C LEU A 605 -45.01 3.31 18.68
N PRO A 606 -44.31 2.21 19.01
CA PRO A 606 -44.37 1.63 20.35
C PRO A 606 -44.01 2.68 21.42
N GLU A 607 -44.98 3.02 22.27
CA GLU A 607 -44.80 4.03 23.33
C GLU A 607 -44.43 3.38 24.67
N TYR A 608 -43.45 3.98 25.35
CA TYR A 608 -42.96 3.56 26.66
C TYR A 608 -43.04 4.73 27.64
N ARG A 609 -43.86 4.57 28.68
CA ARG A 609 -44.01 5.57 29.75
C ARG A 609 -42.92 5.39 30.78
N LEU A 610 -42.19 6.45 31.09
CA LEU A 610 -41.06 6.46 32.02
C LEU A 610 -41.12 7.70 32.92
N PRO A 611 -40.72 7.61 34.20
CA PRO A 611 -40.68 8.76 35.09
C PRO A 611 -39.66 9.79 34.62
N ALA A 612 -39.96 11.07 34.81
CA ALA A 612 -39.05 12.16 34.50
C ALA A 612 -37.68 11.99 35.20
N GLY A 613 -36.59 12.22 34.46
CA GLY A 613 -35.25 12.16 35.00
C GLY A 613 -34.19 11.77 33.98
N GLU A 614 -32.96 11.58 34.46
CA GLU A 614 -31.87 11.05 33.66
C GLU A 614 -31.77 9.53 33.78
N VAL A 615 -31.62 8.86 32.63
CA VAL A 615 -31.38 7.42 32.55
C VAL A 615 -30.11 7.13 31.75
N ALA A 616 -29.44 6.01 32.04
CA ALA A 616 -28.35 5.56 31.20
C ALA A 616 -28.91 5.04 29.87
N LEU A 617 -28.31 5.43 28.73
CA LEU A 617 -28.81 5.06 27.41
C LEU A 617 -28.94 3.54 27.25
N ARG A 618 -27.97 2.77 27.75
CA ARG A 618 -28.02 1.30 27.68
C ARG A 618 -29.26 0.72 28.37
N ASP A 619 -29.67 1.31 29.49
CA ASP A 619 -30.79 0.84 30.28
C ASP A 619 -32.10 1.23 29.58
N LEU A 620 -32.14 2.44 29.01
CA LEU A 620 -33.25 2.91 28.18
C LEU A 620 -33.49 2.02 26.94
N LEU A 621 -32.43 1.58 26.26
CA LEU A 621 -32.52 0.70 25.10
C LEU A 621 -33.06 -0.70 25.43
N VAL A 622 -32.74 -1.22 26.62
CA VAL A 622 -33.30 -2.49 27.09
C VAL A 622 -34.76 -2.33 27.48
N THR A 623 -35.10 -1.28 28.22
CA THR A 623 -36.48 -0.98 28.64
C THR A 623 -37.42 -0.79 27.45
N THR A 624 -36.94 -0.12 26.40
CA THR A 624 -37.69 0.09 25.14
C THR A 624 -37.62 -1.08 24.17
N LYS A 625 -37.04 -2.23 24.59
CA LYS A 625 -36.88 -3.45 23.78
C LYS A 625 -36.09 -3.25 22.48
N LEU A 626 -35.35 -2.15 22.35
CA LEU A 626 -34.42 -1.91 21.23
C LEU A 626 -33.12 -2.70 21.39
N ALA A 627 -32.82 -3.22 22.58
CA ALA A 627 -31.72 -4.14 22.84
C ALA A 627 -32.17 -5.30 23.74
N GLU A 628 -31.68 -6.50 23.44
CA GLU A 628 -32.03 -7.73 24.16
C GLU A 628 -31.30 -7.86 25.52
N SER A 629 -30.20 -7.14 25.69
CA SER A 629 -29.41 -7.11 26.93
C SER A 629 -28.59 -5.82 27.03
N LYS A 630 -28.10 -5.50 28.24
CA LYS A 630 -27.23 -4.33 28.46
C LYS A 630 -25.92 -4.41 27.65
N ASN A 631 -25.34 -5.60 27.53
CA ASN A 631 -24.14 -5.82 26.71
C ASN A 631 -24.41 -5.60 25.22
N ALA A 632 -25.59 -6.01 24.72
CA ALA A 632 -26.00 -5.73 23.35
C ALA A 632 -26.21 -4.21 23.13
N ALA A 633 -26.84 -3.54 24.09
CA ALA A 633 -27.04 -2.10 24.05
C ALA A 633 -25.70 -1.33 23.99
N GLU A 634 -24.72 -1.71 24.83
CA GLU A 634 -23.38 -1.10 24.79
C GLU A 634 -22.68 -1.31 23.45
N ARG A 635 -22.78 -2.50 22.85
CA ARG A 635 -22.24 -2.75 21.50
C ARG A 635 -22.90 -1.87 20.44
N PHE A 636 -24.22 -1.69 20.50
CA PHE A 636 -24.95 -0.83 19.55
C PHE A 636 -24.61 0.65 19.70
N ILE A 637 -24.37 1.12 20.93
CA ILE A 637 -23.94 2.50 21.18
C ILE A 637 -22.53 2.72 20.63
N VAL A 638 -21.58 1.84 20.96
CA VAL A 638 -20.19 1.95 20.48
C VAL A 638 -20.11 1.86 18.94
N SER A 639 -20.95 1.03 18.32
CA SER A 639 -20.99 0.91 16.86
C SER A 639 -21.78 2.03 16.15
N GLY A 640 -22.31 3.02 16.89
CA GLY A 640 -23.11 4.12 16.32
C GLY A 640 -24.43 3.68 15.66
N ALA A 641 -24.99 2.54 16.09
CA ALA A 641 -26.22 1.97 15.53
C ALA A 641 -27.50 2.55 16.13
N ILE A 642 -27.37 3.46 17.11
CA ILE A 642 -28.47 4.10 17.83
C ILE A 642 -28.58 5.57 17.45
N SER A 643 -29.80 6.03 17.21
CA SER A 643 -30.12 7.46 17.05
C SER A 643 -31.28 7.88 17.94
N ILE A 644 -31.25 9.13 18.39
CA ILE A 644 -32.25 9.77 19.23
C ILE A 644 -32.72 11.02 18.50
N ASN A 645 -34.01 11.13 18.23
CA ASN A 645 -34.59 12.23 17.45
C ASN A 645 -33.86 12.49 16.10
N GLY A 646 -33.28 11.44 15.52
CA GLY A 646 -32.52 11.52 14.25
C GLY A 646 -31.01 11.72 14.41
N GLU A 647 -30.51 12.07 15.60
CA GLU A 647 -29.07 12.26 15.86
C GLU A 647 -28.42 10.97 16.37
N LYS A 648 -27.26 10.60 15.81
CA LYS A 648 -26.51 9.41 16.24
C LYS A 648 -25.86 9.64 17.60
N PHE A 649 -25.90 8.62 18.46
CA PHE A 649 -25.33 8.68 19.81
C PHE A 649 -24.28 7.58 20.01
N THR A 650 -23.04 7.97 20.33
CA THR A 650 -21.88 7.05 20.40
C THR A 650 -21.20 6.98 21.76
N ALA A 651 -21.75 7.61 22.81
CA ALA A 651 -21.16 7.58 24.15
C ALA A 651 -21.69 6.39 25.00
N PRO A 652 -20.92 5.31 25.21
CA PRO A 652 -21.38 4.08 25.88
C PRO A 652 -21.79 4.26 27.34
N LYS A 653 -21.30 5.32 28.01
CA LYS A 653 -21.66 5.70 29.39
C LYS A 653 -22.53 6.96 29.47
N GLY A 654 -23.11 7.40 28.34
CA GLY A 654 -23.95 8.59 28.31
C GLY A 654 -25.23 8.42 29.13
N ARG A 655 -25.51 9.41 29.98
CA ARG A 655 -26.83 9.60 30.58
C ARG A 655 -27.63 10.55 29.70
N ILE A 656 -28.92 10.31 29.59
CA ILE A 656 -29.84 11.11 28.79
C ILE A 656 -30.99 11.55 29.68
N THR A 657 -31.26 12.85 29.65
CA THR A 657 -32.48 13.43 30.21
C THR A 657 -33.67 13.04 29.34
N LEU A 658 -34.64 12.34 29.93
CA LEU A 658 -35.85 11.96 29.22
C LEU A 658 -36.68 13.20 28.87
N GLN A 659 -37.14 13.27 27.62
CA GLN A 659 -38.04 14.31 27.12
C GLN A 659 -39.30 13.65 26.60
N ASP A 660 -40.46 14.26 26.85
CA ASP A 660 -41.72 13.73 26.34
C ASP A 660 -41.73 13.73 24.80
N GLY A 661 -42.11 12.61 24.20
CA GLY A 661 -42.13 12.43 22.74
C GLY A 661 -40.78 12.08 22.12
N MET A 662 -39.71 11.88 22.91
CA MET A 662 -38.40 11.45 22.41
C MET A 662 -38.49 10.13 21.62
N VAL A 663 -37.89 10.08 20.43
CA VAL A 663 -37.88 8.88 19.56
C VAL A 663 -36.49 8.26 19.51
N LEU A 664 -36.40 6.99 19.89
CA LEU A 664 -35.22 6.15 19.78
C LEU A 664 -35.32 5.30 18.52
N LYS A 665 -34.21 5.14 17.80
CA LYS A 665 -34.14 4.30 16.59
C LYS A 665 -32.88 3.44 16.55
N ARG A 666 -33.08 2.17 16.18
CA ARG A 666 -32.03 1.20 15.86
C ARG A 666 -32.37 0.50 14.54
N GLY A 667 -31.64 0.81 13.47
CA GLY A 667 -31.94 0.28 12.13
C GLY A 667 -33.37 0.63 11.69
N ARG A 668 -34.24 -0.39 11.55
CA ARG A 668 -35.67 -0.24 11.21
C ARG A 668 -36.62 -0.26 12.43
N GLN A 669 -36.09 -0.42 13.65
CA GLN A 669 -36.90 -0.44 14.87
C GLN A 669 -36.93 0.93 15.53
N TYR A 670 -38.10 1.30 16.05
CA TYR A 670 -38.38 2.59 16.67
C TYR A 670 -39.05 2.40 18.03
N ALA A 671 -38.83 3.33 18.95
CA ALA A 671 -39.55 3.44 20.21
C ALA A 671 -39.76 4.91 20.58
N ARG A 672 -40.95 5.27 21.10
CA ARG A 672 -41.25 6.61 21.59
C ARG A 672 -41.31 6.60 23.12
N VAL A 673 -40.64 7.55 23.76
CA VAL A 673 -40.71 7.74 25.21
C VAL A 673 -41.79 8.77 25.54
N ARG A 674 -42.64 8.44 26.52
CA ARG A 674 -43.55 9.37 27.17
C ARG A 674 -43.07 9.61 28.59
N VAL A 675 -42.94 10.88 28.97
CA VAL A 675 -42.52 11.22 30.34
C VAL A 675 -43.75 11.41 31.20
N GLU A 676 -43.80 10.70 32.33
CA GLU A 676 -44.89 10.84 33.34
C GLU A 676 -44.72 12.07 34.24
#